data_AF-A0A6I6MRI6-F1
#
_entry.id   AF-A0A6I6MRI6-F1
#
_cell.length_a   1.000
_cell.length_b   1.000
_cell.length_c   1.000
_cell.angle_alpha   90.00
_cell.angle_beta   90.00
_cell.angle_gamma   90.00
#
_symmetry.space_group_name_H-M   'P 1'
#
loop_
_entity.id
_entity.type
_entity.pdbx_description
1 polymer ?
#
loop_
_entity_poly.entity_id
_entity_poly.type
_entity_poly.pdbx_seq_one_letter_code
_entity_poly.pdbx_strand_id
1 'polypeptide(L)'
;MPGVLRRRVAKIVGAGLIASVGMTVPSPAADAAPPRAAEATTMVKVDPKRAYQNIEGWGSSLAWWAESTGGWSNSKDKNKLADKLFSLKDGLGLNVVRYDIGGSSVSDLCRRAQRTGAAVPTFEPLPGVYNWDADPNQVGMLKAAKARGANRFEAVAYSAPAWMTLDQCTSGGVLAGDNLNPLFYGAYTHYLATVVKHFHDTQGITFHTLDPFNEPVVTPWKFMGNQEGMNVSWPAQNAVLARLKRSLQQTGASAYTAISASDEQSVNGAVKDYQHYNAASRATVAQLNTHDYQDGQNGAALYDIGQRTGKPVWMSEWGSNGSLDGDAMNNALVLSSRINTNEQQMHPTAWSIWQAVDGGPKQPDDGTCNDLWGLVCTNIEPSGPGTAGITLPKRYYVMGNYSKFVRPGYRMIARSDPDTFSAYDAKSHTLVIVAANHGRSGKPVSYDLSGFAADGGVAIGHRTDVNENLAVQPTIPVASGRFADSLPPRSVTTYVVKATGSRPPSSIGKLAPLQMGQDMYVFGRAANGHAHADHWAQGVGWSGWQDLGGNLSSDVSAVQFGQQAQVFGVGVNGHAYGDVWDPGRGWSGWRDLGGDLVGNLSAARFGQQLQVFGVGIDGHAYGDVWDPGSGWSGWRSLGGQLSSDVAAVQFGAQMQVFGVGANGHAYGDVWDPGSGWSGWRDMGGWLSGDLSAVQFGQQMQLFGRAANGHAYGDVWDPGSGWSGWRDLGGDLVGNLSAARFGQQLQVFGVGIDGHAYGDVWDPGSGWSGWRSLGGQLSSDVAAVQFGAQMQVFGVGANGHAYGDVWDPDSGWSGWRDMGGQFG
;
A
#
# COMPACT_ATOMS: atom_id res chain seq x y z
N MET A 1 6.68 -70.96 -8.77
CA MET A 1 7.23 -72.20 -8.18
C MET A 1 7.25 -72.04 -6.65
N PRO A 2 7.03 -73.12 -5.90
CA PRO A 2 6.53 -73.11 -4.51
C PRO A 2 7.63 -72.92 -3.42
N GLY A 3 7.19 -72.81 -2.16
CA GLY A 3 7.93 -72.47 -0.92
C GLY A 3 9.09 -73.39 -0.49
N VAL A 4 9.70 -73.23 0.70
CA VAL A 4 9.20 -73.79 1.98
C VAL A 4 10.20 -73.54 3.15
N LEU A 5 9.66 -73.08 4.30
CA LEU A 5 9.87 -73.40 5.74
C LEU A 5 11.22 -73.33 6.55
N ARG A 6 11.06 -72.67 7.74
CA ARG A 6 11.40 -73.04 9.17
C ARG A 6 12.90 -73.06 9.60
N ARG A 7 13.28 -72.63 10.83
CA ARG A 7 12.84 -73.10 12.18
C ARG A 7 13.17 -72.11 13.33
N ARG A 8 12.39 -72.21 14.41
CA ARG A 8 12.61 -71.68 15.78
C ARG A 8 13.54 -72.59 16.60
N VAL A 9 14.22 -72.03 17.62
CA VAL A 9 14.47 -72.68 18.93
C VAL A 9 14.45 -71.61 20.04
N ALA A 10 13.82 -71.94 21.17
CA ALA A 10 13.78 -71.21 22.43
C ALA A 10 14.23 -72.13 23.59
N LYS A 11 14.74 -71.58 24.70
CA LYS A 11 14.84 -72.14 26.08
C LYS A 11 15.03 -70.96 27.06
N ILE A 12 14.08 -70.58 27.94
CA ILE A 12 13.68 -71.08 29.31
C ILE A 12 14.82 -70.83 30.34
N VAL A 13 14.64 -70.18 31.50
CA VAL A 13 14.03 -70.58 32.83
C VAL A 13 14.03 -69.29 33.70
N GLY A 14 13.01 -68.86 34.47
CA GLY A 14 12.28 -69.42 35.63
C GLY A 14 12.28 -68.32 36.73
N ALA A 15 11.53 -68.31 37.84
CA ALA A 15 10.45 -69.10 38.45
C ALA A 15 9.90 -68.26 39.63
N GLY A 16 8.67 -68.51 40.09
CA GLY A 16 8.23 -68.10 41.44
C GLY A 16 6.81 -67.54 41.57
N LEU A 17 5.84 -68.41 41.86
CA LEU A 17 4.49 -68.08 42.35
C LEU A 17 4.51 -67.72 43.85
N ILE A 18 3.53 -66.94 44.31
CA ILE A 18 2.51 -67.32 45.33
C ILE A 18 1.40 -66.26 45.34
N ALA A 19 0.15 -66.74 45.42
CA ALA A 19 -1.09 -65.96 45.43
C ALA A 19 -1.68 -65.83 46.85
N SER A 20 -2.34 -64.71 47.17
CA SER A 20 -3.62 -64.69 47.92
C SER A 20 -4.30 -63.31 47.93
N VAL A 21 -5.43 -63.25 47.23
CA VAL A 21 -6.75 -62.64 47.54
C VAL A 21 -6.83 -61.28 48.26
N GLY A 22 -7.46 -60.31 47.59
CA GLY A 22 -8.11 -59.14 48.20
C GLY A 22 -8.70 -58.20 47.14
N MET A 23 -10.01 -58.02 47.13
CA MET A 23 -10.78 -57.25 46.15
C MET A 23 -10.40 -55.76 46.09
N THR A 24 -10.25 -55.22 44.87
CA THR A 24 -10.90 -54.02 44.31
C THR A 24 -10.14 -53.63 43.04
N VAL A 25 -10.86 -53.36 41.95
CA VAL A 25 -10.27 -52.88 40.68
C VAL A 25 -10.21 -51.36 40.74
N PRO A 26 -9.03 -50.71 40.72
CA PRO A 26 -8.94 -49.31 40.33
C PRO A 26 -8.83 -49.24 38.80
N SER A 27 -9.58 -48.32 38.20
CA SER A 27 -9.43 -47.96 36.79
C SER A 27 -7.98 -47.51 36.51
N PRO A 28 -7.36 -47.87 35.37
CA PRO A 28 -6.07 -47.30 35.01
C PRO A 28 -6.27 -45.82 34.69
N ALA A 29 -5.57 -44.98 35.44
CA ALA A 29 -5.41 -43.56 35.16
C ALA A 29 -4.85 -43.41 33.73
N ALA A 30 -5.45 -42.51 32.96
CA ALA A 30 -4.92 -42.08 31.68
C ALA A 30 -3.58 -41.38 31.92
N ASP A 31 -2.50 -41.92 31.36
CA ASP A 31 -1.24 -41.20 31.22
C ASP A 31 -1.50 -39.97 30.34
N ALA A 32 -1.59 -38.81 30.98
CA ALA A 32 -1.58 -37.53 30.29
C ALA A 32 -0.22 -37.38 29.61
N ALA A 33 -0.22 -37.37 28.28
CA ALA A 33 0.93 -36.92 27.50
C ALA A 33 1.38 -35.54 28.03
N PRO A 34 2.69 -35.25 28.08
CA PRO A 34 3.16 -33.93 28.50
C PRO A 34 2.53 -32.87 27.60
N PRO A 35 2.15 -31.70 28.13
CA PRO A 35 1.54 -30.65 27.33
C PRO A 35 2.49 -30.30 26.19
N ARG A 36 2.05 -30.56 24.96
CA ARG A 36 2.66 -29.97 23.77
C ARG A 36 2.57 -28.46 23.99
N ALA A 37 3.71 -27.77 24.09
CA ALA A 37 3.73 -26.32 24.11
C ALA A 37 2.85 -25.83 22.95
N ALA A 38 1.78 -25.11 23.26
CA ALA A 38 0.96 -24.48 22.23
C ALA A 38 1.90 -23.58 21.43
N GLU A 39 2.11 -23.91 20.15
CA GLU A 39 2.88 -23.02 19.26
C GLU A 39 2.20 -21.66 19.29
N ALA A 40 2.96 -20.62 19.68
CA ALA A 40 2.42 -19.28 19.80
C ALA A 40 1.86 -18.83 18.43
N THR A 41 0.57 -18.49 18.40
CA THR A 41 -0.07 -17.98 17.19
C THR A 41 0.52 -16.62 16.84
N THR A 42 1.00 -16.46 15.60
CA THR A 42 1.50 -15.17 15.13
C THR A 42 0.32 -14.25 14.84
N MET A 43 0.21 -13.13 15.56
CA MET A 43 -0.82 -12.13 15.29
C MET A 43 -0.31 -11.12 14.26
N VAL A 44 -1.02 -10.99 13.13
CA VAL A 44 -0.68 -10.09 12.03
C VAL A 44 -1.73 -8.98 11.99
N LYS A 45 -1.33 -7.76 12.32
CA LYS A 45 -2.20 -6.58 12.19
C LYS A 45 -2.19 -6.12 10.74
N VAL A 46 -3.37 -5.95 10.15
CA VAL A 46 -3.56 -5.32 8.84
C VAL A 46 -4.15 -3.94 9.05
N ASP A 47 -3.41 -2.91 8.64
CA ASP A 47 -3.71 -1.52 9.01
C ASP A 47 -4.08 -0.67 7.78
N PRO A 48 -5.38 -0.42 7.55
CA PRO A 48 -5.82 0.42 6.44
C PRO A 48 -5.46 1.91 6.64
N LYS A 49 -5.04 2.36 7.84
CA LYS A 49 -4.59 3.75 8.07
C LYS A 49 -3.33 4.09 7.31
N ARG A 50 -2.47 3.09 7.08
CA ARG A 50 -1.14 3.28 6.51
C ARG A 50 -1.12 2.68 5.12
N ALA A 51 -1.35 3.52 4.13
CA ALA A 51 -1.40 3.13 2.73
C ALA A 51 -0.18 3.69 1.96
N TYR A 52 0.39 2.92 1.02
CA TYR A 52 1.64 3.25 0.30
C TYR A 52 1.46 3.72 -1.15
N GLN A 53 1.43 2.81 -2.13
CA GLN A 53 1.13 3.05 -3.54
C GLN A 53 -0.19 2.42 -4.03
N ASN A 54 -0.71 2.93 -5.15
CA ASN A 54 -1.72 2.23 -5.95
C ASN A 54 -1.01 1.22 -6.85
N ILE A 55 -1.51 -0.02 -6.86
CA ILE A 55 -0.98 -1.07 -7.72
C ILE A 55 -1.47 -0.83 -9.15
N GLU A 56 -0.54 -0.63 -10.07
CA GLU A 56 -0.73 -0.61 -11.51
C GLU A 56 -0.72 -2.02 -12.10
N GLY A 57 0.05 -2.94 -11.50
CA GLY A 57 -0.12 -4.36 -11.75
C GLY A 57 1.16 -5.18 -11.79
N TRP A 58 1.05 -6.30 -12.49
CA TRP A 58 2.05 -7.37 -12.48
C TRP A 58 2.39 -7.74 -13.91
N GLY A 59 3.67 -7.95 -14.19
CA GLY A 59 4.12 -8.07 -15.58
C GLY A 59 5.32 -8.96 -15.83
N SER A 60 5.73 -8.91 -17.09
CA SER A 60 6.99 -9.46 -17.58
C SER A 60 7.45 -8.71 -18.84
N SER A 61 8.76 -8.74 -19.12
CA SER A 61 9.27 -8.40 -20.44
C SER A 61 8.91 -9.46 -21.47
N LEU A 62 8.75 -9.04 -22.73
CA LEU A 62 8.61 -9.93 -23.88
C LEU A 62 9.97 -10.40 -24.43
N ALA A 63 11.07 -9.80 -23.95
CA ALA A 63 12.42 -10.07 -24.42
C ALA A 63 12.72 -11.59 -24.48
N TRP A 64 13.27 -11.99 -25.62
CA TRP A 64 13.78 -13.34 -25.95
C TRP A 64 12.71 -14.42 -26.12
N TRP A 65 11.93 -14.67 -25.07
CA TRP A 65 10.98 -15.76 -25.08
C TRP A 65 9.80 -15.48 -26.01
N ALA A 66 9.34 -14.23 -26.14
CA ALA A 66 8.24 -13.91 -27.04
C ALA A 66 8.70 -13.90 -28.50
N GLU A 67 9.95 -13.52 -28.77
CA GLU A 67 10.56 -13.66 -30.09
C GLU A 67 10.59 -15.13 -30.50
N SER A 68 11.02 -15.99 -29.59
CA SER A 68 11.11 -17.43 -29.82
C SER A 68 9.73 -18.10 -29.95
N THR A 69 8.86 -17.92 -28.95
CA THR A 69 7.56 -18.61 -28.87
C THR A 69 6.47 -17.96 -29.72
N GLY A 70 6.62 -16.67 -30.05
CA GLY A 70 5.76 -15.96 -31.00
C GLY A 70 5.82 -16.57 -32.40
N GLY A 71 6.99 -17.11 -32.76
CA GLY A 71 7.28 -17.81 -34.02
C GLY A 71 6.79 -19.26 -34.10
N TRP A 72 6.21 -19.82 -33.03
CA TRP A 72 5.68 -21.19 -33.08
C TRP A 72 4.61 -21.36 -34.17
N SER A 73 4.80 -22.41 -34.98
CA SER A 73 3.87 -22.78 -36.05
C SER A 73 2.51 -23.26 -35.53
N ASN A 74 2.46 -23.82 -34.31
CA ASN A 74 1.19 -24.21 -33.69
C ASN A 74 0.54 -23.04 -32.94
N SER A 75 -0.42 -22.40 -33.61
CA SER A 75 -1.19 -21.29 -33.03
C SER A 75 -1.99 -21.68 -31.79
N LYS A 76 -2.36 -22.95 -31.60
CA LYS A 76 -3.07 -23.43 -30.41
C LYS A 76 -2.16 -23.37 -29.18
N ASP A 77 -0.92 -23.81 -29.30
CA ASP A 77 0.03 -23.81 -28.18
C ASP A 77 0.50 -22.39 -27.85
N LYS A 78 0.70 -21.55 -28.87
CA LYS A 78 0.96 -20.11 -28.67
C LYS A 78 -0.17 -19.42 -27.93
N ASN A 79 -1.43 -19.65 -28.33
CA ASN A 79 -2.59 -19.09 -27.64
C ASN A 79 -2.73 -19.64 -26.22
N LYS A 80 -2.48 -20.93 -26.01
CA LYS A 80 -2.50 -21.53 -24.68
C LYS A 80 -1.44 -20.92 -23.77
N LEU A 81 -0.25 -20.62 -24.27
CA LEU A 81 0.78 -19.92 -23.51
C LEU A 81 0.32 -18.51 -23.15
N ALA A 82 -0.20 -17.75 -24.12
CA ALA A 82 -0.75 -16.42 -23.87
C ALA A 82 -1.93 -16.45 -22.87
N ASP A 83 -2.80 -17.46 -22.93
CA ASP A 83 -3.87 -17.66 -21.95
C ASP A 83 -3.29 -17.86 -20.54
N LYS A 84 -2.25 -18.69 -20.40
CA LYS A 84 -1.60 -18.94 -19.11
C LYS A 84 -0.90 -17.72 -18.53
N LEU A 85 -0.40 -16.80 -19.34
CA LEU A 85 0.26 -15.61 -18.84
C LEU A 85 -0.72 -14.45 -18.59
N PHE A 86 -1.59 -14.14 -19.56
CA PHE A 86 -2.32 -12.87 -19.57
C PHE A 86 -3.81 -12.98 -19.27
N SER A 87 -4.44 -14.16 -19.40
CA SER A 87 -5.87 -14.32 -19.08
C SER A 87 -6.08 -14.40 -17.58
N LEU A 88 -6.95 -13.56 -17.01
CA LEU A 88 -7.35 -13.67 -15.60
C LEU A 88 -8.15 -14.96 -15.33
N LYS A 89 -8.91 -15.42 -16.33
CA LYS A 89 -9.72 -16.63 -16.26
C LYS A 89 -8.85 -17.89 -16.24
N ASP A 90 -7.95 -18.00 -17.22
CA ASP A 90 -7.26 -19.25 -17.50
C ASP A 90 -5.80 -19.27 -17.03
N GLY A 91 -5.27 -18.11 -16.59
CA GLY A 91 -3.88 -17.91 -16.22
C GLY A 91 -3.63 -16.90 -15.10
N LEU A 92 -2.49 -16.21 -15.16
CA LEU A 92 -2.04 -15.27 -14.12
C LEU A 92 -2.76 -13.91 -14.20
N GLY A 93 -3.25 -13.53 -15.38
CA GLY A 93 -3.82 -12.21 -15.58
C GLY A 93 -2.78 -11.10 -15.57
N LEU A 94 -1.52 -11.38 -15.96
CA LEU A 94 -0.49 -10.33 -16.08
C LEU A 94 -1.03 -9.20 -16.95
N ASN A 95 -0.91 -7.97 -16.46
CA ASN A 95 -1.50 -6.80 -17.13
C ASN A 95 -0.49 -5.74 -17.52
N VAL A 96 0.74 -5.84 -17.00
CA VAL A 96 1.90 -5.05 -17.39
C VAL A 96 2.71 -5.87 -18.40
N VAL A 97 3.06 -5.27 -19.54
CA VAL A 97 3.86 -5.90 -20.59
C VAL A 97 4.94 -4.92 -21.01
N ARG A 98 6.21 -5.35 -20.91
CA ARG A 98 7.36 -4.57 -21.40
C ARG A 98 7.77 -5.12 -22.76
N TYR A 99 7.67 -4.30 -23.80
CA TYR A 99 8.01 -4.66 -25.18
C TYR A 99 9.45 -4.24 -25.48
N ASP A 100 10.26 -5.19 -25.92
CA ASP A 100 11.66 -4.94 -26.31
C ASP A 100 11.73 -4.40 -27.75
N ILE A 101 12.14 -3.15 -27.89
CA ILE A 101 12.44 -2.52 -29.19
C ILE A 101 13.82 -3.01 -29.63
N GLY A 102 13.85 -3.99 -30.53
CA GLY A 102 15.08 -4.63 -30.97
C GLY A 102 16.09 -3.73 -31.67
N GLY A 103 17.37 -4.05 -31.46
CA GLY A 103 18.51 -3.42 -32.10
C GLY A 103 19.16 -4.25 -33.22
N SER A 104 18.87 -5.55 -33.32
CA SER A 104 19.57 -6.46 -34.23
C SER A 104 19.07 -6.39 -35.68
N SER A 105 20.02 -6.41 -36.62
CA SER A 105 19.74 -6.49 -38.07
C SER A 105 20.84 -7.30 -38.78
N VAL A 106 20.84 -7.36 -40.11
CA VAL A 106 21.97 -7.94 -40.86
C VAL A 106 23.29 -7.19 -40.66
N SER A 107 23.25 -5.92 -40.22
CA SER A 107 24.44 -5.13 -39.92
C SER A 107 25.02 -5.40 -38.53
N ASP A 108 24.34 -6.19 -37.70
CA ASP A 108 24.79 -6.52 -36.36
C ASP A 108 25.82 -7.66 -36.40
N LEU A 109 27.07 -7.33 -36.06
CA LEU A 109 28.19 -8.27 -36.02
C LEU A 109 28.04 -9.31 -34.91
N CYS A 110 27.32 -8.97 -33.84
CA CYS A 110 27.17 -9.80 -32.65
C CYS A 110 25.94 -10.71 -32.69
N ARG A 111 25.05 -10.50 -33.66
CA ARG A 111 23.78 -11.23 -33.82
C ARG A 111 23.91 -12.76 -33.73
N ARG A 112 24.99 -13.33 -34.27
CA ARG A 112 25.19 -14.79 -34.30
C ARG A 112 25.74 -15.36 -32.98
N ALA A 113 26.30 -14.50 -32.12
CA ALA A 113 26.79 -14.89 -30.80
C ALA A 113 25.69 -14.87 -29.74
N GLN A 114 24.59 -14.17 -30.02
CA GLN A 114 23.45 -14.05 -29.12
C GLN A 114 22.68 -15.37 -29.01
N ARG A 115 22.10 -15.58 -27.82
CA ARG A 115 21.25 -16.75 -27.54
C ARG A 115 19.96 -16.68 -28.36
N THR A 116 19.28 -17.82 -28.45
CA THR A 116 17.99 -17.94 -29.11
C THR A 116 17.00 -16.88 -28.63
N GLY A 117 16.41 -16.15 -29.57
CA GLY A 117 15.44 -15.07 -29.31
C GLY A 117 16.05 -13.74 -28.85
N ALA A 118 17.33 -13.69 -28.46
CA ALA A 118 17.93 -12.47 -27.92
C ALA A 118 18.46 -11.48 -28.96
N ALA A 119 18.47 -11.87 -30.23
CA ALA A 119 18.76 -11.01 -31.37
C ALA A 119 17.46 -10.42 -31.92
N VAL A 120 16.91 -9.41 -31.24
CA VAL A 120 15.56 -8.91 -31.53
C VAL A 120 15.59 -8.01 -32.78
N PRO A 121 14.76 -8.30 -33.81
CA PRO A 121 14.80 -7.53 -35.05
C PRO A 121 14.49 -6.04 -34.85
N THR A 122 15.36 -5.17 -35.37
CA THR A 122 15.11 -3.73 -35.41
C THR A 122 14.15 -3.34 -36.54
N PHE A 123 13.28 -2.37 -36.27
CA PHE A 123 12.44 -1.75 -37.30
C PHE A 123 13.24 -0.85 -38.25
N GLU A 124 14.46 -0.44 -37.91
CA GLU A 124 15.31 0.42 -38.74
C GLU A 124 16.67 -0.26 -39.03
N PRO A 125 16.70 -1.28 -39.92
CA PRO A 125 17.92 -2.05 -40.19
C PRO A 125 19.06 -1.24 -40.83
N LEU A 126 18.73 -0.11 -41.48
CA LEU A 126 19.67 0.83 -42.10
C LEU A 126 19.15 2.27 -41.87
N PRO A 127 20.03 3.29 -41.88
CA PRO A 127 19.63 4.68 -41.65
C PRO A 127 18.46 5.13 -42.53
N GLY A 128 17.33 5.50 -41.90
CA GLY A 128 16.13 5.99 -42.56
C GLY A 128 15.29 4.93 -43.29
N VAL A 129 15.66 3.65 -43.22
CA VAL A 129 14.93 2.56 -43.88
C VAL A 129 14.17 1.76 -42.84
N TYR A 130 12.83 1.88 -42.83
CA TYR A 130 11.97 1.14 -41.91
C TYR A 130 11.42 -0.14 -42.51
N ASN A 131 11.49 -1.24 -41.74
CA ASN A 131 10.78 -2.49 -41.99
C ASN A 131 9.80 -2.77 -40.85
N TRP A 132 8.53 -2.37 -41.02
CA TRP A 132 7.49 -2.56 -39.99
C TRP A 132 7.08 -4.02 -39.77
N ASP A 133 7.52 -4.93 -40.64
CA ASP A 133 7.29 -6.37 -40.50
C ASP A 133 8.48 -7.10 -39.85
N ALA A 134 9.46 -6.37 -39.28
CA ALA A 134 10.70 -6.95 -38.75
C ALA A 134 10.49 -7.89 -37.55
N ASP A 135 9.58 -7.56 -36.64
CA ASP A 135 9.32 -8.31 -35.39
C ASP A 135 7.87 -8.83 -35.34
N PRO A 136 7.50 -9.81 -36.17
CA PRO A 136 6.13 -10.35 -36.15
C PRO A 136 5.85 -11.18 -34.89
N ASN A 137 6.89 -11.66 -34.20
CA ASN A 137 6.77 -12.62 -33.12
C ASN A 137 6.41 -11.95 -31.80
N GLN A 138 7.19 -10.97 -31.34
CA GLN A 138 6.85 -10.23 -30.13
C GLN A 138 5.60 -9.37 -30.35
N VAL A 139 5.43 -8.75 -31.53
CA VAL A 139 4.19 -7.99 -31.84
C VAL A 139 2.96 -8.89 -31.77
N GLY A 140 3.07 -10.14 -32.26
CA GLY A 140 2.02 -11.14 -32.13
C GLY A 140 1.68 -11.46 -30.67
N MET A 141 2.70 -11.65 -29.82
CA MET A 141 2.51 -11.92 -28.39
C MET A 141 1.96 -10.69 -27.63
N LEU A 142 2.42 -9.49 -27.95
CA LEU A 142 1.94 -8.22 -27.39
C LEU A 142 0.44 -8.03 -27.67
N LYS A 143 0.02 -8.27 -28.92
CA LYS A 143 -1.41 -8.26 -29.30
C LYS A 143 -2.19 -9.35 -28.56
N ALA A 144 -1.61 -10.54 -28.42
CA ALA A 144 -2.23 -11.64 -27.69
C ALA A 144 -2.41 -11.32 -26.19
N ALA A 145 -1.46 -10.61 -25.57
CA ALA A 145 -1.55 -10.13 -24.20
C ALA A 145 -2.65 -9.07 -24.05
N LYS A 146 -2.69 -8.07 -24.92
CA LYS A 146 -3.74 -7.04 -24.93
C LYS A 146 -5.13 -7.65 -25.07
N ALA A 147 -5.29 -8.61 -25.99
CA ALA A 147 -6.56 -9.31 -26.20
C ALA A 147 -7.07 -10.08 -24.97
N ARG A 148 -6.20 -10.34 -23.99
CA ARG A 148 -6.50 -11.07 -22.74
C ARG A 148 -6.60 -10.18 -21.51
N GLY A 149 -6.51 -8.87 -21.69
CA GLY A 149 -6.74 -7.88 -20.63
C GLY A 149 -5.49 -7.15 -20.15
N ALA A 150 -4.32 -7.37 -20.78
CA ALA A 150 -3.18 -6.50 -20.53
C ALA A 150 -3.49 -5.06 -20.96
N ASN A 151 -3.15 -4.10 -20.10
CA ASN A 151 -3.59 -2.71 -20.23
C ASN A 151 -2.52 -1.68 -19.80
N ARG A 152 -1.36 -2.14 -19.35
CA ARG A 152 -0.19 -1.32 -19.07
C ARG A 152 0.95 -1.81 -19.95
N PHE A 153 1.47 -0.91 -20.77
CA PHE A 153 2.47 -1.23 -21.78
C PHE A 153 3.63 -0.26 -21.63
N GLU A 154 4.82 -0.80 -21.47
CA GLU A 154 6.08 -0.06 -21.56
C GLU A 154 6.82 -0.54 -22.80
N ALA A 155 7.49 0.35 -23.50
CA ALA A 155 8.51 -0.02 -24.48
C ALA A 155 9.89 0.24 -23.87
N VAL A 156 10.83 -0.68 -24.08
CA VAL A 156 12.20 -0.61 -23.56
C VAL A 156 13.17 -0.96 -24.68
N ALA A 157 14.35 -0.34 -24.68
CA ALA A 157 15.41 -0.66 -25.63
C ALA A 157 16.64 -1.21 -24.88
N TYR A 158 16.99 -2.47 -25.17
CA TYR A 158 18.19 -3.10 -24.62
C TYR A 158 19.45 -2.60 -25.32
N SER A 159 19.32 -2.27 -26.60
CA SER A 159 20.37 -1.65 -27.40
C SER A 159 19.79 -0.73 -28.46
N ALA A 160 20.61 0.18 -28.98
CA ALA A 160 20.28 0.89 -30.20
C ALA A 160 20.45 -0.04 -31.43
N PRO A 161 19.81 0.27 -32.57
CA PRO A 161 20.10 -0.41 -33.83
C PRO A 161 21.61 -0.49 -34.08
N ALA A 162 22.13 -1.65 -34.50
CA ALA A 162 23.57 -1.90 -34.57
C ALA A 162 24.36 -0.83 -35.33
N TRP A 163 23.81 -0.26 -36.41
CA TRP A 163 24.49 0.81 -37.16
C TRP A 163 24.65 2.12 -36.37
N MET A 164 23.93 2.29 -35.27
CA MET A 164 24.04 3.41 -34.32
C MET A 164 25.04 3.16 -33.18
N THR A 165 25.59 1.94 -33.04
CA THR A 165 26.58 1.61 -32.01
C THR A 165 28.01 1.85 -32.50
N LEU A 166 28.97 1.94 -31.58
CA LEU A 166 30.38 2.21 -31.92
C LEU A 166 31.01 1.08 -32.75
N ASP A 167 30.70 -0.16 -32.40
CA ASP A 167 31.35 -1.36 -32.95
C ASP A 167 30.40 -2.23 -33.80
N GLN A 168 29.27 -1.68 -34.26
CA GLN A 168 28.23 -2.41 -35.00
C GLN A 168 27.76 -3.69 -34.30
N CYS A 169 27.76 -3.64 -32.98
CA CYS A 169 27.44 -4.74 -32.08
C CYS A 169 26.38 -4.27 -31.09
N THR A 170 25.29 -5.02 -30.98
CA THR A 170 24.19 -4.69 -30.07
C THR A 170 24.43 -5.19 -28.64
N SER A 171 25.41 -6.06 -28.39
CA SER A 171 25.66 -6.69 -27.08
C SER A 171 26.65 -5.94 -26.19
N GLY A 172 27.28 -4.87 -26.69
CA GLY A 172 28.30 -4.09 -26.01
C GLY A 172 29.46 -3.69 -26.93
N GLY A 173 30.30 -2.76 -26.47
CA GLY A 173 31.46 -2.27 -27.20
C GLY A 173 32.72 -3.12 -26.97
N VAL A 174 33.70 -3.01 -27.87
CA VAL A 174 35.03 -3.64 -27.73
C VAL A 174 35.78 -3.06 -26.53
N LEU A 175 35.61 -1.76 -26.30
CA LEU A 175 36.12 -1.07 -25.12
C LEU A 175 35.04 -1.06 -24.03
N ALA A 176 35.46 -1.20 -22.78
CA ALA A 176 34.56 -1.00 -21.65
C ALA A 176 34.11 0.47 -21.60
N GLY A 177 32.80 0.71 -21.73
CA GLY A 177 32.21 2.05 -21.75
C GLY A 177 31.05 2.16 -22.72
N ASP A 178 30.66 3.40 -23.03
CA ASP A 178 29.50 3.71 -23.88
C ASP A 178 29.56 2.95 -25.20
N ASN A 179 28.48 2.25 -25.54
CA ASN A 179 28.35 1.59 -26.85
C ASN A 179 27.46 2.38 -27.82
N LEU A 180 26.61 3.29 -27.31
CA LEU A 180 25.84 4.19 -28.16
C LEU A 180 26.75 5.29 -28.70
N ASN A 181 26.90 5.36 -30.03
CA ASN A 181 27.76 6.35 -30.65
C ASN A 181 27.16 7.77 -30.48
N PRO A 182 27.91 8.74 -29.93
CA PRO A 182 27.42 10.10 -29.71
C PRO A 182 26.92 10.83 -30.98
N LEU A 183 27.40 10.45 -32.15
CA LEU A 183 26.92 10.97 -33.44
C LEU A 183 25.47 10.59 -33.73
N PHE A 184 24.97 9.51 -33.12
CA PHE A 184 23.65 8.93 -33.39
C PHE A 184 22.63 9.12 -32.26
N TYR A 185 22.92 9.88 -31.20
CA TYR A 185 21.91 10.16 -30.14
C TYR A 185 20.60 10.76 -30.69
N GLY A 186 20.70 11.63 -31.70
CA GLY A 186 19.53 12.19 -32.37
C GLY A 186 18.73 11.14 -33.13
N ALA A 187 19.43 10.31 -33.94
CA ALA A 187 18.80 9.23 -34.70
C ALA A 187 18.16 8.18 -33.79
N TYR A 188 18.86 7.75 -32.74
CA TYR A 188 18.36 6.79 -31.76
C TYR A 188 17.06 7.25 -31.08
N THR A 189 17.05 8.47 -30.55
CA THR A 189 15.86 9.00 -29.88
C THR A 189 14.70 9.28 -30.84
N HIS A 190 14.98 9.64 -32.09
CA HIS A 190 13.96 9.76 -33.13
C HIS A 190 13.40 8.39 -33.52
N TYR A 191 14.24 7.36 -33.64
CA TYR A 191 13.83 5.98 -33.88
C TYR A 191 12.86 5.49 -32.81
N LEU A 192 13.23 5.59 -31.52
CA LEU A 192 12.35 5.16 -30.42
C LEU A 192 10.99 5.89 -30.46
N ALA A 193 11.00 7.22 -30.64
CA ALA A 193 9.78 8.03 -30.74
C ALA A 193 8.92 7.66 -31.96
N THR A 194 9.54 7.24 -33.07
CA THR A 194 8.87 6.81 -34.30
C THR A 194 8.25 5.43 -34.14
N VAL A 195 8.92 4.51 -33.46
CA VAL A 195 8.40 3.16 -33.15
C VAL A 195 7.16 3.28 -32.25
N VAL A 196 7.23 3.98 -31.13
CA VAL A 196 6.06 4.11 -30.23
C VAL A 196 4.88 4.81 -30.91
N LYS A 197 5.16 5.78 -31.80
CA LYS A 197 4.12 6.39 -32.64
C LYS A 197 3.50 5.40 -33.61
N HIS A 198 4.31 4.62 -34.33
CA HIS A 198 3.80 3.61 -35.25
C HIS A 198 2.87 2.62 -34.55
N PHE A 199 3.24 2.14 -33.37
CA PHE A 199 2.42 1.22 -32.58
C PHE A 199 1.09 1.85 -32.15
N HIS A 200 1.11 3.12 -31.72
CA HIS A 200 -0.10 3.83 -31.36
C HIS A 200 -1.05 3.99 -32.56
N ASP A 201 -0.53 4.53 -33.67
CA ASP A 201 -1.34 4.89 -34.84
C ASP A 201 -1.86 3.67 -35.61
N THR A 202 -1.04 2.61 -35.71
CA THR A 202 -1.29 1.52 -36.67
C THR A 202 -1.56 0.17 -36.03
N GLN A 203 -0.97 -0.10 -34.85
CA GLN A 203 -1.16 -1.37 -34.13
C GLN A 203 -2.23 -1.26 -33.03
N GLY A 204 -2.69 -0.04 -32.75
CA GLY A 204 -3.60 0.26 -31.64
C GLY A 204 -2.98 -0.02 -30.27
N ILE A 205 -1.65 -0.04 -30.15
CA ILE A 205 -0.95 -0.24 -28.88
C ILE A 205 -0.37 1.09 -28.41
N THR A 206 -0.83 1.57 -27.25
CA THR A 206 -0.28 2.76 -26.63
C THR A 206 0.69 2.36 -25.52
N PHE A 207 1.96 2.67 -25.71
CA PHE A 207 2.96 2.57 -24.65
C PHE A 207 2.83 3.78 -23.72
N HIS A 208 2.61 3.52 -22.44
CA HIS A 208 2.44 4.54 -21.41
C HIS A 208 3.81 5.15 -21.05
N THR A 209 4.84 4.30 -21.01
CA THR A 209 6.23 4.69 -20.80
C THR A 209 7.14 4.13 -21.89
N LEU A 210 8.24 4.83 -22.11
CA LEU A 210 9.34 4.44 -22.99
C LEU A 210 10.65 4.60 -22.22
N ASP A 211 11.36 3.50 -22.00
CA ASP A 211 12.70 3.49 -21.41
C ASP A 211 13.76 3.37 -22.51
N PRO A 212 14.66 4.35 -22.68
CA PRO A 212 15.71 4.29 -23.67
C PRO A 212 16.93 3.47 -23.23
N PHE A 213 16.92 2.87 -22.03
CA PHE A 213 18.05 2.18 -21.44
C PHE A 213 17.64 0.82 -20.85
N ASN A 214 18.64 -0.04 -20.67
CA ASN A 214 18.58 -1.25 -19.86
C ASN A 214 19.95 -1.49 -19.22
N GLU A 215 20.02 -1.49 -17.89
CA GLU A 215 21.25 -1.66 -17.10
C GLU A 215 22.44 -0.83 -17.62
N PRO A 216 22.29 0.51 -17.69
CA PRO A 216 23.20 1.34 -18.48
C PRO A 216 24.61 1.48 -17.89
N VAL A 217 24.80 1.32 -16.57
CA VAL A 217 26.06 1.70 -15.91
C VAL A 217 26.69 0.59 -15.07
N VAL A 218 25.94 -0.04 -14.16
CA VAL A 218 26.53 -0.83 -13.05
C VAL A 218 27.37 -2.02 -13.56
N THR A 219 26.88 -2.75 -14.57
CA THR A 219 27.60 -3.86 -15.18
C THR A 219 27.90 -3.56 -16.65
N PRO A 220 29.17 -3.63 -17.08
CA PRO A 220 29.52 -3.46 -18.49
C PRO A 220 29.00 -4.59 -19.39
N TRP A 221 28.24 -4.20 -20.41
CA TRP A 221 27.87 -5.00 -21.58
C TRP A 221 29.12 -5.25 -22.43
N LYS A 222 29.21 -6.42 -23.07
CA LYS A 222 30.45 -6.89 -23.71
C LYS A 222 30.26 -7.15 -25.19
N PHE A 223 31.24 -6.74 -25.99
CA PHE A 223 31.36 -7.16 -27.38
C PHE A 223 31.26 -8.69 -27.52
N MET A 224 30.48 -9.17 -28.49
CA MET A 224 30.18 -10.60 -28.70
C MET A 224 29.54 -11.29 -27.49
N GLY A 225 28.76 -10.53 -26.73
CA GLY A 225 27.91 -11.03 -25.65
C GLY A 225 26.74 -11.87 -26.17
N ASN A 226 26.13 -12.62 -25.27
CA ASN A 226 25.07 -13.58 -25.61
C ASN A 226 23.65 -12.95 -25.66
N GLN A 227 23.51 -11.63 -25.57
CA GLN A 227 22.25 -10.88 -25.64
C GLN A 227 22.47 -9.42 -26.07
N GLU A 228 21.40 -8.69 -26.41
CA GLU A 228 21.46 -7.24 -26.58
C GLU A 228 21.75 -6.51 -25.25
N GLY A 229 22.47 -5.39 -25.32
CA GLY A 229 22.87 -4.58 -24.18
C GLY A 229 23.83 -3.46 -24.57
N MET A 230 23.64 -2.26 -24.04
CA MET A 230 24.57 -1.15 -24.26
C MET A 230 24.84 -0.36 -22.98
N ASN A 231 26.10 -0.09 -22.69
CA ASN A 231 26.41 0.88 -21.66
C ASN A 231 26.14 2.29 -22.15
N VAL A 232 25.60 3.12 -21.25
CA VAL A 232 25.32 4.52 -21.47
C VAL A 232 25.66 5.29 -20.19
N SER A 233 26.78 6.02 -20.21
CA SER A 233 27.30 6.81 -19.09
C SER A 233 26.33 7.91 -18.67
N TRP A 234 26.44 8.41 -17.43
CA TRP A 234 25.55 9.48 -16.96
C TRP A 234 25.54 10.73 -17.85
N PRO A 235 26.67 11.23 -18.40
CA PRO A 235 26.63 12.33 -19.37
C PRO A 235 25.84 11.97 -20.64
N ALA A 236 26.02 10.74 -21.16
CA ALA A 236 25.29 10.25 -22.32
C ALA A 236 23.78 10.08 -22.03
N GLN A 237 23.41 9.54 -20.87
CA GLN A 237 22.01 9.43 -20.45
C GLN A 237 21.33 10.80 -20.40
N ASN A 238 21.97 11.81 -19.78
CA ASN A 238 21.46 13.18 -19.78
C ASN A 238 21.25 13.74 -21.21
N ALA A 239 22.18 13.45 -22.11
CA ALA A 239 22.10 13.88 -23.51
C ALA A 239 20.98 13.18 -24.28
N VAL A 240 20.76 11.89 -24.02
CA VAL A 240 19.71 11.05 -24.62
C VAL A 240 18.33 11.45 -24.10
N LEU A 241 18.14 11.57 -22.78
CA LEU A 241 16.85 11.97 -22.18
C LEU A 241 16.37 13.33 -22.72
N ALA A 242 17.27 14.30 -22.81
CA ALA A 242 16.94 15.62 -23.37
C ALA A 242 16.51 15.55 -24.85
N ARG A 243 17.11 14.64 -25.63
CA ARG A 243 16.77 14.44 -27.05
C ARG A 243 15.47 13.65 -27.20
N LEU A 244 15.27 12.61 -26.39
CA LEU A 244 14.05 11.80 -26.41
C LEU A 244 12.81 12.63 -26.11
N LYS A 245 12.88 13.52 -25.12
CA LYS A 245 11.80 14.48 -24.85
C LYS A 245 11.42 15.29 -26.09
N ARG A 246 12.42 15.79 -26.83
CA ARG A 246 12.17 16.56 -28.06
C ARG A 246 11.62 15.67 -29.18
N SER A 247 12.15 14.46 -29.35
CA SER A 247 11.68 13.52 -30.37
C SER A 247 10.22 13.12 -30.15
N LEU A 248 9.82 12.84 -28.91
CA LEU A 248 8.41 12.57 -28.56
C LEU A 248 7.50 13.77 -28.82
N GLN A 249 7.98 14.99 -28.56
CA GLN A 249 7.24 16.22 -28.89
C GLN A 249 7.08 16.42 -30.40
N GLN A 250 8.15 16.17 -31.16
CA GLN A 250 8.17 16.32 -32.62
C GLN A 250 7.26 15.30 -33.32
N THR A 251 7.20 14.07 -32.83
CA THR A 251 6.29 13.05 -33.36
C THR A 251 4.86 13.19 -32.85
N GLY A 252 4.63 14.00 -31.81
CA GLY A 252 3.36 14.11 -31.09
C GLY A 252 3.11 12.99 -30.07
N ALA A 253 4.02 12.02 -29.96
CA ALA A 253 3.89 10.89 -29.04
C ALA A 253 3.94 11.29 -27.56
N SER A 254 4.46 12.48 -27.23
CA SER A 254 4.44 13.01 -25.86
C SER A 254 3.02 13.21 -25.29
N ALA A 255 1.98 13.15 -26.13
CA ALA A 255 0.59 13.23 -25.69
C ALA A 255 0.11 11.95 -24.96
N TYR A 256 0.80 10.82 -25.13
CA TYR A 256 0.38 9.52 -24.58
C TYR A 256 1.52 8.63 -24.08
N THR A 257 2.77 8.96 -24.38
CA THR A 257 3.97 8.24 -23.90
C THR A 257 4.85 9.16 -23.08
N ALA A 258 5.09 8.78 -21.83
CA ALA A 258 6.07 9.41 -20.95
C ALA A 258 7.42 8.67 -21.00
N ILE A 259 8.46 9.23 -20.37
CA ILE A 259 9.78 8.62 -20.33
C ILE A 259 9.99 7.94 -18.97
N SER A 260 10.32 6.65 -18.97
CA SER A 260 10.88 5.94 -17.81
C SER A 260 12.40 5.91 -17.89
N ALA A 261 13.05 5.78 -16.73
CA ALA A 261 14.50 5.59 -16.60
C ALA A 261 14.84 5.15 -15.16
N SER A 262 16.01 4.56 -14.88
CA SER A 262 17.05 4.19 -15.84
C SER A 262 17.07 2.71 -16.19
N ASP A 263 16.18 1.92 -15.57
CA ASP A 263 16.18 0.46 -15.70
C ASP A 263 17.52 -0.15 -15.26
N GLU A 264 18.12 0.45 -14.23
CA GLU A 264 19.43 0.02 -13.73
C GLU A 264 19.34 -1.31 -12.99
N GLN A 265 20.39 -2.13 -13.12
CA GLN A 265 20.51 -3.49 -12.61
C GLN A 265 20.26 -3.64 -11.09
N SER A 266 20.34 -2.55 -10.35
CA SER A 266 20.17 -2.54 -8.91
C SER A 266 19.50 -1.25 -8.44
N VAL A 267 18.70 -1.35 -7.38
CA VAL A 267 18.06 -0.20 -6.72
C VAL A 267 19.08 0.86 -6.33
N ASN A 268 20.22 0.45 -5.76
CA ASN A 268 21.29 1.38 -5.40
C ASN A 268 21.90 2.06 -6.65
N GLY A 269 21.95 1.35 -7.78
CA GLY A 269 22.33 1.91 -9.08
C GLY A 269 21.33 2.95 -9.57
N ALA A 270 20.03 2.65 -9.56
CA ALA A 270 18.99 3.58 -9.97
C ALA A 270 19.00 4.88 -9.13
N VAL A 271 19.23 4.77 -7.82
CA VAL A 271 19.43 5.93 -6.93
C VAL A 271 20.64 6.76 -7.37
N LYS A 272 21.77 6.11 -7.71
CA LYS A 272 22.98 6.80 -8.19
C LYS A 272 22.77 7.45 -9.55
N ASP A 273 22.05 6.81 -10.46
CA ASP A 273 21.73 7.37 -11.77
C ASP A 273 20.92 8.65 -11.61
N TYR A 274 19.86 8.61 -10.79
CA TYR A 274 19.04 9.79 -10.50
C TYR A 274 19.85 10.94 -9.87
N GLN A 275 20.82 10.61 -9.01
CA GLN A 275 21.73 11.61 -8.42
C GLN A 275 22.61 12.30 -9.47
N HIS A 276 23.03 11.58 -10.52
CA HIS A 276 23.84 12.14 -11.62
C HIS A 276 23.01 12.79 -12.74
N TYR A 277 21.69 12.65 -12.72
CA TYR A 277 20.80 13.41 -13.60
C TYR A 277 20.82 14.90 -13.24
N ASN A 278 21.01 15.72 -14.27
CA ASN A 278 20.81 17.15 -14.14
C ASN A 278 19.31 17.49 -13.96
N ALA A 279 19.01 18.73 -13.58
CA ALA A 279 17.64 19.15 -13.29
C ALA A 279 16.66 18.91 -14.46
N ALA A 280 17.13 19.10 -15.71
CA ALA A 280 16.30 18.88 -16.89
C ALA A 280 15.97 17.39 -17.11
N SER A 281 16.93 16.49 -16.88
CA SER A 281 16.74 15.05 -16.97
C SER A 281 15.81 14.54 -15.87
N ARG A 282 15.99 14.98 -14.61
CA ARG A 282 15.07 14.64 -13.50
C ARG A 282 13.63 15.10 -13.76
N ALA A 283 13.46 16.24 -14.42
CA ALA A 283 12.14 16.73 -14.84
C ALA A 283 11.58 15.99 -16.06
N THR A 284 12.44 15.36 -16.87
CA THR A 284 12.05 14.61 -18.08
C THR A 284 11.58 13.20 -17.75
N VAL A 285 12.25 12.52 -16.81
CA VAL A 285 11.88 11.19 -16.35
C VAL A 285 10.58 11.27 -15.57
N ALA A 286 9.54 10.59 -16.03
CA ALA A 286 8.21 10.58 -15.42
C ALA A 286 8.02 9.40 -14.46
N GLN A 287 8.72 8.28 -14.69
CA GLN A 287 8.66 7.05 -13.91
C GLN A 287 10.07 6.54 -13.61
N LEU A 288 10.27 6.05 -12.40
CA LEU A 288 11.56 5.52 -11.93
C LEU A 288 11.54 3.99 -12.06
N ASN A 289 12.37 3.46 -12.96
CA ASN A 289 12.53 2.02 -13.15
C ASN A 289 13.82 1.53 -12.49
N THR A 290 13.78 0.33 -11.93
CA THR A 290 14.94 -0.35 -11.37
C THR A 290 14.76 -1.87 -11.37
N HIS A 291 15.89 -2.57 -11.37
CA HIS A 291 15.97 -4.01 -11.12
C HIS A 291 16.41 -4.28 -9.68
N ASP A 292 16.22 -5.52 -9.20
CA ASP A 292 16.59 -5.92 -7.84
C ASP A 292 17.31 -7.29 -7.77
N TYR A 293 18.33 -7.48 -8.60
CA TYR A 293 19.05 -8.76 -8.73
C TYR A 293 19.90 -9.14 -7.51
N GLN A 294 20.16 -8.20 -6.60
CA GLN A 294 21.14 -8.34 -5.53
C GLN A 294 20.48 -8.19 -4.16
N ASP A 295 21.12 -8.74 -3.12
CA ASP A 295 20.70 -8.50 -1.74
C ASP A 295 21.27 -7.18 -1.20
N GLY A 296 20.73 -6.71 -0.06
CA GLY A 296 21.23 -5.50 0.61
C GLY A 296 20.93 -4.19 -0.13
N GLN A 297 19.93 -4.17 -1.00
CA GLN A 297 19.50 -2.98 -1.71
C GLN A 297 18.75 -2.01 -0.80
N ASN A 298 18.85 -0.71 -1.07
CA ASN A 298 18.16 0.32 -0.31
C ASN A 298 16.88 0.77 -1.04
N GLY A 299 15.83 -0.06 -0.95
CA GLY A 299 14.50 0.26 -1.51
C GLY A 299 13.92 1.58 -0.98
N ALA A 300 14.14 1.87 0.30
CA ALA A 300 13.61 3.07 0.95
C ALA A 300 14.14 4.35 0.32
N ALA A 301 15.43 4.41 -0.05
CA ALA A 301 15.99 5.58 -0.72
C ALA A 301 15.34 5.86 -2.08
N LEU A 302 15.00 4.81 -2.86
CA LEU A 302 14.31 5.00 -4.13
C LEU A 302 12.84 5.39 -3.92
N TYR A 303 12.19 4.80 -2.92
CA TYR A 303 10.84 5.20 -2.49
C TYR A 303 10.79 6.69 -2.09
N ASP A 304 11.74 7.17 -1.30
CA ASP A 304 11.81 8.57 -0.86
C ASP A 304 11.97 9.53 -2.05
N ILE A 305 12.75 9.13 -3.07
CA ILE A 305 12.85 9.89 -4.32
C ILE A 305 11.49 9.92 -5.03
N GLY A 306 10.81 8.78 -5.15
CA GLY A 306 9.47 8.68 -5.74
C GLY A 306 8.46 9.58 -5.04
N GLN A 307 8.36 9.49 -3.70
CA GLN A 307 7.45 10.29 -2.88
C GLN A 307 7.72 11.80 -3.01
N ARG A 308 8.97 12.23 -2.84
CA ARG A 308 9.34 13.65 -2.91
C ARG A 308 9.14 14.26 -4.29
N THR A 309 9.11 13.44 -5.34
CA THR A 309 9.00 13.91 -6.73
C THR A 309 7.65 13.61 -7.37
N GLY A 310 6.77 12.90 -6.67
CA GLY A 310 5.49 12.44 -7.20
C GLY A 310 5.61 11.45 -8.36
N LYS A 311 6.74 10.73 -8.48
CA LYS A 311 7.01 9.80 -9.59
C LYS A 311 6.72 8.37 -9.16
N PRO A 312 5.97 7.58 -9.95
CA PRO A 312 5.81 6.16 -9.69
C PRO A 312 7.17 5.44 -9.78
N VAL A 313 7.35 4.44 -8.92
CA VAL A 313 8.49 3.51 -8.96
C VAL A 313 8.00 2.19 -9.52
N TRP A 314 8.76 1.61 -10.45
CA TRP A 314 8.55 0.26 -10.96
C TRP A 314 9.73 -0.62 -10.56
N MET A 315 9.43 -1.81 -10.03
CA MET A 315 10.36 -2.92 -10.07
C MET A 315 10.20 -3.57 -11.44
N SER A 316 11.02 -3.14 -12.39
CA SER A 316 10.81 -3.41 -13.83
C SER A 316 11.45 -4.72 -14.30
N GLU A 317 12.34 -5.31 -13.51
CA GLU A 317 12.97 -6.58 -13.85
C GLU A 317 13.52 -7.30 -12.62
N TRP A 318 13.18 -8.59 -12.51
CA TRP A 318 13.78 -9.48 -11.52
C TRP A 318 13.78 -10.93 -11.97
N GLY A 319 14.82 -11.65 -11.59
CA GLY A 319 14.96 -13.09 -11.72
C GLY A 319 16.12 -13.58 -10.85
N SER A 320 16.27 -14.89 -10.74
CA SER A 320 17.41 -15.48 -10.03
C SER A 320 17.66 -16.91 -10.49
N ASN A 321 18.86 -17.43 -10.25
CA ASN A 321 19.11 -18.86 -10.36
C ASN A 321 18.33 -19.60 -9.26
N GLY A 322 17.87 -20.82 -9.56
CA GLY A 322 17.24 -21.66 -8.55
C GLY A 322 18.22 -21.99 -7.41
N SER A 323 17.70 -22.22 -6.20
CA SER A 323 18.56 -22.72 -5.11
C SER A 323 19.08 -24.11 -5.47
N LEU A 324 20.40 -24.33 -5.34
CA LEU A 324 21.04 -25.64 -5.56
C LEU A 324 20.48 -26.75 -4.63
N ASP A 325 19.83 -26.37 -3.52
CA ASP A 325 19.19 -27.26 -2.54
C ASP A 325 17.64 -27.21 -2.58
N GLY A 326 17.06 -26.50 -3.56
CA GLY A 326 15.64 -26.14 -3.61
C GLY A 326 14.74 -27.15 -4.31
N ASP A 327 13.66 -27.57 -3.65
CA ASP A 327 12.50 -28.11 -4.37
C ASP A 327 11.73 -26.98 -5.08
N ALA A 328 10.78 -27.33 -5.95
CA ALA A 328 10.02 -26.35 -6.74
C ALA A 328 9.33 -25.27 -5.88
N MET A 329 8.94 -25.61 -4.64
CA MET A 329 8.24 -24.69 -3.74
C MET A 329 9.21 -23.75 -3.03
N ASN A 330 10.41 -24.20 -2.67
CA ASN A 330 11.47 -23.31 -2.16
C ASN A 330 11.79 -22.20 -3.16
N ASN A 331 11.94 -22.55 -4.44
CA ASN A 331 12.16 -21.55 -5.49
C ASN A 331 10.97 -20.57 -5.58
N ALA A 332 9.74 -21.08 -5.51
CA ALA A 332 8.55 -20.22 -5.49
C ALA A 332 8.49 -19.28 -4.28
N LEU A 333 8.98 -19.70 -3.11
CA LEU A 333 9.07 -18.86 -1.91
C LEU A 333 10.12 -17.76 -2.03
N VAL A 334 11.21 -17.97 -2.78
CA VAL A 334 12.19 -16.91 -3.06
C VAL A 334 11.54 -15.78 -3.86
N LEU A 335 10.72 -16.09 -4.87
CA LEU A 335 9.93 -15.10 -5.60
C LEU A 335 9.00 -14.31 -4.64
N SER A 336 8.26 -15.02 -3.78
CA SER A 336 7.37 -14.37 -2.79
C SER A 336 8.14 -13.46 -1.83
N SER A 337 9.31 -13.89 -1.37
CA SER A 337 10.16 -13.10 -0.47
C SER A 337 10.66 -11.82 -1.13
N ARG A 338 11.04 -11.90 -2.42
CA ARG A 338 11.47 -10.72 -3.18
C ARG A 338 10.33 -9.74 -3.38
N ILE A 339 9.15 -10.20 -3.82
CA ILE A 339 7.96 -9.35 -3.93
C ILE A 339 7.70 -8.66 -2.58
N ASN A 340 7.62 -9.42 -1.49
CA ASN A 340 7.38 -8.86 -0.16
C ASN A 340 8.45 -7.83 0.26
N THR A 341 9.72 -8.07 -0.05
CA THR A 341 10.82 -7.16 0.27
C THR A 341 10.71 -5.86 -0.52
N ASN A 342 10.47 -5.94 -1.83
CA ASN A 342 10.30 -4.75 -2.67
C ASN A 342 9.07 -3.94 -2.26
N GLU A 343 7.96 -4.62 -2.00
CA GLU A 343 6.73 -3.99 -1.53
C GLU A 343 6.91 -3.35 -0.14
N GLN A 344 7.84 -3.82 0.70
CA GLN A 344 8.12 -3.22 2.00
C GLN A 344 9.02 -1.99 1.96
N GLN A 345 9.99 -2.00 1.04
CA GLN A 345 11.04 -1.01 1.06
C GLN A 345 10.85 0.04 -0.04
N MET A 346 10.41 -0.38 -1.20
CA MET A 346 10.37 0.43 -2.41
C MET A 346 8.94 0.82 -2.83
N HIS A 347 7.94 0.05 -2.40
CA HIS A 347 6.53 0.28 -2.73
C HIS A 347 6.29 0.47 -4.24
N PRO A 348 6.77 -0.44 -5.10
CA PRO A 348 6.62 -0.27 -6.54
C PRO A 348 5.15 -0.32 -6.95
N THR A 349 4.76 0.57 -7.84
CA THR A 349 3.41 0.60 -8.43
C THR A 349 3.20 -0.57 -9.40
N ALA A 350 4.27 -1.04 -10.05
CA ALA A 350 4.25 -2.28 -10.82
C ALA A 350 5.46 -3.15 -10.50
N TRP A 351 5.24 -4.47 -10.54
CA TRP A 351 6.28 -5.48 -10.32
C TRP A 351 6.34 -6.42 -11.52
N SER A 352 7.48 -6.49 -12.18
CA SER A 352 7.67 -7.26 -13.41
C SER A 352 8.80 -8.28 -13.25
N ILE A 353 8.47 -9.56 -13.41
CA ILE A 353 9.52 -10.58 -13.56
C ILE A 353 10.28 -10.32 -14.87
N TRP A 354 11.52 -10.79 -14.97
CA TRP A 354 12.34 -10.63 -16.16
C TRP A 354 11.64 -11.22 -17.41
N GLN A 355 11.77 -12.53 -17.60
CA GLN A 355 11.11 -13.26 -18.67
C GLN A 355 9.92 -14.03 -18.11
N ALA A 356 8.89 -14.26 -18.93
CA ALA A 356 7.73 -15.02 -18.47
C ALA A 356 7.94 -16.53 -18.65
N VAL A 357 8.88 -16.92 -19.51
CA VAL A 357 9.01 -18.28 -20.02
C VAL A 357 10.49 -18.69 -20.06
N ASP A 358 10.76 -19.83 -19.44
CA ASP A 358 12.04 -20.54 -19.44
C ASP A 358 11.99 -21.78 -20.35
N GLY A 359 13.16 -22.21 -20.84
CA GLY A 359 13.39 -23.58 -21.28
C GLY A 359 14.38 -23.74 -22.44
N GLY A 360 14.45 -24.95 -23.01
CA GLY A 360 15.49 -25.37 -23.96
C GLY A 360 16.18 -26.68 -23.51
N PRO A 361 16.88 -27.43 -24.40
CA PRO A 361 17.65 -28.60 -24.00
C PRO A 361 18.91 -28.19 -23.22
N LYS A 362 18.87 -28.33 -21.88
CA LYS A 362 20.01 -28.20 -20.92
C LYS A 362 21.24 -27.48 -21.49
N GLN A 363 21.20 -26.14 -21.57
CA GLN A 363 22.42 -25.36 -21.46
C GLN A 363 22.58 -24.99 -19.97
N PRO A 364 23.80 -25.04 -19.42
CA PRO A 364 24.11 -24.28 -18.22
C PRO A 364 23.93 -22.79 -18.58
N ASP A 365 23.24 -22.02 -17.72
CA ASP A 365 23.22 -20.54 -17.74
C ASP A 365 22.15 -19.83 -18.59
N ASP A 366 21.10 -20.50 -19.07
CA ASP A 366 20.02 -19.89 -19.89
C ASP A 366 18.62 -19.84 -19.25
N GLY A 367 18.52 -20.07 -17.94
CA GLY A 367 17.21 -20.19 -17.29
C GLY A 367 16.62 -21.56 -17.57
N THR A 368 17.24 -22.58 -16.98
CA THR A 368 16.68 -23.92 -16.99
C THR A 368 15.30 -23.87 -16.34
N CYS A 369 14.44 -24.85 -16.64
CA CYS A 369 13.12 -24.90 -16.01
C CYS A 369 13.15 -24.97 -14.47
N ASN A 370 14.32 -25.19 -13.86
CA ASN A 370 14.53 -25.19 -12.42
C ASN A 370 14.85 -23.80 -11.84
N ASP A 371 15.18 -22.81 -12.66
CA ASP A 371 15.54 -21.45 -12.21
C ASP A 371 14.32 -20.56 -11.96
N LEU A 372 14.57 -19.31 -11.55
CA LEU A 372 13.56 -18.29 -11.24
C LEU A 372 13.57 -17.12 -12.24
N TRP A 373 14.01 -17.37 -13.47
CA TRP A 373 14.00 -16.37 -14.53
C TRP A 373 12.62 -16.23 -15.18
N GLY A 374 11.91 -17.35 -15.37
CA GLY A 374 10.59 -17.45 -15.98
C GLY A 374 9.50 -17.88 -15.01
N LEU A 375 8.23 -17.76 -15.41
CA LEU A 375 7.08 -18.28 -14.67
C LEU A 375 6.58 -19.61 -15.24
N VAL A 376 6.82 -19.86 -16.52
CA VAL A 376 6.38 -21.04 -17.27
C VAL A 376 7.61 -21.74 -17.85
N CYS A 377 7.59 -23.07 -17.92
CA CYS A 377 8.63 -23.86 -18.57
C CYS A 377 8.10 -24.48 -19.88
N THR A 378 8.79 -24.26 -21.00
CA THR A 378 8.46 -24.84 -22.32
C THR A 378 9.68 -24.84 -23.24
N ASN A 379 9.61 -25.54 -24.37
CA ASN A 379 10.67 -25.47 -25.38
C ASN A 379 10.69 -24.10 -26.10
N ILE A 380 11.79 -23.34 -25.99
CA ILE A 380 11.95 -22.03 -26.65
C ILE A 380 12.67 -22.11 -28.01
N GLU A 381 12.82 -23.29 -28.61
CA GLU A 381 13.41 -23.42 -29.95
C GLU A 381 12.46 -22.88 -31.05
N PRO A 382 12.90 -21.96 -31.92
CA PRO A 382 12.04 -21.25 -32.88
C PRO A 382 11.50 -22.13 -34.03
N SER A 383 12.10 -23.29 -34.31
CA SER A 383 11.73 -24.17 -35.43
C SER A 383 11.28 -25.58 -35.04
N GLY A 384 11.07 -25.85 -33.74
CA GLY A 384 10.48 -27.11 -33.31
C GLY A 384 8.96 -27.11 -33.56
N PRO A 385 8.32 -28.27 -33.80
CA PRO A 385 6.89 -28.35 -33.49
C PRO A 385 6.69 -27.82 -32.06
N GLY A 386 5.60 -27.10 -31.79
CA GLY A 386 5.20 -26.66 -30.44
C GLY A 386 4.91 -27.82 -29.48
N THR A 387 5.62 -28.93 -29.60
CA THR A 387 5.35 -30.22 -28.99
C THR A 387 6.43 -30.54 -27.96
N ALA A 388 6.30 -29.95 -26.77
CA ALA A 388 6.63 -30.55 -25.48
C ALA A 388 5.96 -29.70 -24.40
N GLY A 389 5.16 -30.34 -23.53
CA GLY A 389 4.15 -29.69 -22.70
C GLY A 389 4.59 -28.42 -21.95
N ILE A 390 3.77 -27.36 -22.07
CA ILE A 390 3.78 -26.21 -21.17
C ILE A 390 3.68 -26.71 -19.73
N THR A 391 4.75 -26.52 -18.97
CA THR A 391 4.83 -26.91 -17.56
C THR A 391 4.68 -25.66 -16.69
N LEU A 392 3.82 -25.76 -15.69
CA LEU A 392 3.55 -24.68 -14.73
C LEU A 392 4.23 -25.04 -13.39
N PRO A 393 5.46 -24.57 -13.14
CA PRO A 393 6.15 -24.80 -11.87
C PRO A 393 5.46 -24.05 -10.71
N LYS A 394 5.82 -24.34 -9.45
CA LYS A 394 5.17 -23.69 -8.28
C LYS A 394 5.30 -22.17 -8.27
N ARG A 395 6.38 -21.61 -8.84
CA ARG A 395 6.57 -20.15 -9.02
C ARG A 395 5.47 -19.51 -9.88
N TYR A 396 4.92 -20.24 -10.86
CA TYR A 396 3.73 -19.81 -11.60
C TYR A 396 2.55 -19.55 -10.65
N TYR A 397 2.23 -20.54 -9.83
CA TYR A 397 1.09 -20.48 -8.91
C TYR A 397 1.32 -19.47 -7.78
N VAL A 398 2.56 -19.33 -7.29
CA VAL A 398 2.91 -18.25 -6.35
C VAL A 398 2.77 -16.87 -6.98
N MET A 399 3.20 -16.66 -8.22
CA MET A 399 2.91 -15.39 -8.92
C MET A 399 1.40 -15.16 -9.05
N GLY A 400 0.62 -16.22 -9.25
CA GLY A 400 -0.84 -16.15 -9.28
C GLY A 400 -1.50 -15.80 -7.94
N ASN A 401 -0.85 -16.09 -6.80
CA ASN A 401 -1.32 -15.63 -5.47
C ASN A 401 -1.33 -14.08 -5.38
N TYR A 402 -0.42 -13.41 -6.09
CA TYR A 402 -0.41 -11.95 -6.18
C TYR A 402 -1.27 -11.47 -7.34
N SER A 403 -0.88 -11.85 -8.56
CA SER A 403 -1.41 -11.27 -9.79
C SER A 403 -2.90 -11.51 -10.02
N LYS A 404 -3.47 -12.66 -9.63
CA LYS A 404 -4.90 -12.91 -9.85
C LYS A 404 -5.80 -12.12 -8.91
N PHE A 405 -5.32 -11.78 -7.71
CA PHE A 405 -6.14 -11.24 -6.64
C PHE A 405 -5.91 -9.75 -6.40
N VAL A 406 -4.68 -9.27 -6.60
CA VAL A 406 -4.33 -7.85 -6.48
C VAL A 406 -4.35 -7.24 -7.86
N ARG A 407 -5.42 -6.51 -8.20
CA ARG A 407 -5.66 -5.98 -9.55
C ARG A 407 -5.37 -4.48 -9.62
N PRO A 408 -5.26 -3.89 -10.83
CA PRO A 408 -5.09 -2.46 -10.98
C PRO A 408 -6.14 -1.68 -10.20
N GLY A 409 -5.72 -0.71 -9.40
CA GLY A 409 -6.58 0.08 -8.51
C GLY A 409 -6.62 -0.37 -7.06
N TYR A 410 -6.05 -1.53 -6.72
CA TYR A 410 -5.80 -1.90 -5.34
C TYR A 410 -4.77 -0.96 -4.71
N ARG A 411 -4.98 -0.63 -3.45
CA ARG A 411 -4.09 0.20 -2.63
C ARG A 411 -3.29 -0.71 -1.71
N MET A 412 -1.95 -0.66 -1.76
CA MET A 412 -1.13 -1.37 -0.77
C MET A 412 -1.32 -0.73 0.61
N ILE A 413 -1.51 -1.56 1.64
CA ILE A 413 -1.69 -1.13 3.03
C ILE A 413 -0.72 -1.84 3.96
N ALA A 414 -0.48 -1.27 5.15
CA ALA A 414 0.49 -1.76 6.09
C ALA A 414 0.04 -3.04 6.81
N ARG A 415 1.07 -3.75 7.28
CA ARG A 415 0.97 -5.03 7.97
C ARG A 415 2.17 -5.23 8.88
N SER A 416 1.97 -5.95 9.99
CA SER A 416 3.03 -6.17 10.99
C SER A 416 3.96 -7.36 10.71
N ASP A 417 3.61 -8.25 9.77
CA ASP A 417 4.40 -9.43 9.42
C ASP A 417 5.12 -9.24 8.07
N PRO A 418 6.44 -9.44 8.01
CA PRO A 418 7.22 -9.22 6.79
C PRO A 418 6.98 -10.30 5.71
N ASP A 419 6.45 -11.47 6.09
CA ASP A 419 6.09 -12.54 5.15
C ASP A 419 4.68 -12.37 4.56
N THR A 420 4.01 -11.25 4.89
CA THR A 420 2.65 -10.94 4.46
C THR A 420 2.63 -9.71 3.55
N PHE A 421 1.94 -9.80 2.42
CA PHE A 421 1.53 -8.68 1.59
C PHE A 421 0.04 -8.38 1.84
N SER A 422 -0.35 -7.11 1.82
CA SER A 422 -1.74 -6.68 2.01
C SER A 422 -2.10 -5.52 1.09
N ALA A 423 -3.23 -5.66 0.39
CA ALA A 423 -3.78 -4.60 -0.44
C ALA A 423 -5.31 -4.57 -0.38
N TYR A 424 -5.88 -3.38 -0.51
CA TYR A 424 -7.30 -3.13 -0.40
C TYR A 424 -7.85 -2.40 -1.63
N ASP A 425 -8.96 -2.87 -2.15
CA ASP A 425 -9.76 -2.14 -3.14
C ASP A 425 -11.00 -1.54 -2.48
N ALA A 426 -10.98 -0.22 -2.33
CA ALA A 426 -12.08 0.53 -1.75
C ALA A 426 -13.36 0.51 -2.61
N LYS A 427 -13.23 0.32 -3.93
CA LYS A 427 -14.39 0.29 -4.83
C LYS A 427 -15.21 -0.98 -4.66
N SER A 428 -14.53 -2.12 -4.49
CA SER A 428 -15.19 -3.42 -4.31
C SER A 428 -15.30 -3.87 -2.85
N HIS A 429 -14.75 -3.09 -1.91
CA HIS A 429 -14.61 -3.43 -0.50
C HIS A 429 -13.91 -4.78 -0.30
N THR A 430 -12.80 -4.98 -1.00
CA THR A 430 -12.06 -6.25 -0.98
C THR A 430 -10.66 -6.05 -0.46
N LEU A 431 -10.39 -6.71 0.67
CA LEU A 431 -9.06 -6.89 1.23
C LEU A 431 -8.45 -8.18 0.68
N VAL A 432 -7.21 -8.10 0.23
CA VAL A 432 -6.38 -9.23 -0.17
C VAL A 432 -5.15 -9.29 0.73
N ILE A 433 -4.91 -10.45 1.31
CA ILE A 433 -3.74 -10.76 2.14
C ILE A 433 -3.02 -11.95 1.50
N VAL A 434 -1.75 -11.80 1.14
CA VAL A 434 -0.92 -12.91 0.63
C VAL A 434 0.14 -13.23 1.67
N ALA A 435 0.11 -14.44 2.23
CA ALA A 435 0.96 -14.82 3.34
C ALA A 435 1.84 -16.02 3.00
N ALA A 436 3.15 -15.89 3.25
CA ALA A 436 4.12 -16.96 3.04
C ALA A 436 4.52 -17.63 4.36
N ASN A 437 4.68 -18.95 4.33
CA ASN A 437 5.35 -19.72 5.36
C ASN A 437 6.61 -20.36 4.79
N HIS A 438 7.77 -19.80 5.15
CA HIS A 438 9.09 -20.32 4.76
C HIS A 438 9.53 -21.54 5.58
N GLY A 439 8.86 -21.78 6.71
CA GLY A 439 9.19 -22.83 7.67
C GLY A 439 8.92 -24.24 7.15
N ARG A 440 9.58 -25.21 7.81
CA ARG A 440 9.36 -26.65 7.58
C ARG A 440 8.25 -27.25 8.46
N SER A 441 7.64 -26.44 9.31
CA SER A 441 6.48 -26.76 10.15
C SER A 441 5.31 -25.87 9.79
N GLY A 442 4.10 -26.24 10.23
CA GLY A 442 2.95 -25.35 10.14
C GLY A 442 3.19 -24.05 10.93
N LYS A 443 2.64 -22.94 10.46
CA LYS A 443 2.69 -21.62 11.13
C LYS A 443 1.26 -21.20 11.47
N PRO A 444 0.81 -21.34 12.74
CA PRO A 444 -0.46 -20.78 13.18
C PRO A 444 -0.42 -19.25 13.09
N VAL A 445 -1.40 -18.67 12.40
CA VAL A 445 -1.52 -17.23 12.18
C VAL A 445 -2.93 -16.74 12.54
N SER A 446 -3.03 -15.51 13.01
CA SER A 446 -4.30 -14.80 13.15
C SER A 446 -4.17 -13.40 12.58
N TYR A 447 -5.10 -13.00 11.73
CA TYR A 447 -5.12 -11.70 11.10
C TYR A 447 -6.09 -10.79 11.85
N ASP A 448 -5.56 -9.66 12.33
CA ASP A 448 -6.33 -8.59 12.94
C ASP A 448 -6.77 -7.58 11.89
N LEU A 449 -8.07 -7.61 11.61
CA LEU A 449 -8.81 -6.77 10.68
C LEU A 449 -9.67 -5.74 11.43
N SER A 450 -9.40 -5.45 12.70
CA SER A 450 -10.12 -4.43 13.49
C SER A 450 -10.11 -3.04 12.84
N GLY A 451 -9.18 -2.79 11.90
CA GLY A 451 -9.21 -1.59 11.08
C GLY A 451 -10.31 -1.54 10.02
N PHE A 452 -11.09 -2.61 9.87
CA PHE A 452 -12.17 -2.76 8.91
C PHE A 452 -13.45 -3.20 9.62
N ALA A 453 -14.61 -2.83 9.05
CA ALA A 453 -15.86 -3.51 9.30
C ALA A 453 -15.90 -4.80 8.46
N ALA A 454 -15.44 -5.92 9.05
CA ALA A 454 -15.36 -7.23 8.41
C ALA A 454 -16.13 -8.34 9.17
N ASP A 455 -16.74 -8.01 10.31
CA ASP A 455 -17.44 -8.99 11.16
C ASP A 455 -18.69 -9.57 10.50
N GLY A 456 -18.91 -10.88 10.73
CA GLY A 456 -19.95 -11.65 10.05
C GLY A 456 -19.63 -12.02 8.60
N GLY A 457 -18.48 -11.55 8.09
CA GLY A 457 -17.93 -11.93 6.79
C GLY A 457 -17.15 -13.25 6.80
N VAL A 458 -16.51 -13.55 5.68
CA VAL A 458 -15.63 -14.72 5.51
C VAL A 458 -14.33 -14.35 4.80
N ALA A 459 -13.26 -15.03 5.17
CA ALA A 459 -12.01 -15.08 4.44
C ALA A 459 -12.00 -16.33 3.54
N ILE A 460 -11.73 -16.14 2.25
CA ILE A 460 -11.59 -17.23 1.27
C ILE A 460 -10.11 -17.40 0.95
N GLY A 461 -9.53 -18.53 1.35
CA GLY A 461 -8.13 -18.86 1.11
C GLY A 461 -7.89 -19.48 -0.27
N HIS A 462 -6.75 -19.17 -0.88
CA HIS A 462 -6.21 -19.80 -2.09
C HIS A 462 -4.77 -20.20 -1.82
N ARG A 463 -4.48 -21.50 -1.78
CA ARG A 463 -3.19 -22.01 -1.31
C ARG A 463 -2.36 -22.62 -2.42
N THR A 464 -1.07 -22.29 -2.40
CA THR A 464 -0.01 -22.95 -3.15
C THR A 464 1.02 -23.50 -2.17
N ASP A 465 1.20 -24.81 -2.17
CA ASP A 465 2.25 -25.50 -1.39
C ASP A 465 2.85 -26.61 -2.28
N VAL A 466 3.52 -27.62 -1.70
CA VAL A 466 4.06 -28.75 -2.49
C VAL A 466 2.97 -29.56 -3.23
N ASN A 467 1.77 -29.69 -2.67
CA ASN A 467 0.67 -30.52 -3.19
C ASN A 467 -0.38 -29.71 -3.94
N GLU A 468 -0.56 -28.44 -3.59
CA GLU A 468 -1.64 -27.58 -4.06
C GLU A 468 -1.13 -26.48 -4.98
N ASN A 469 -1.96 -26.10 -5.94
CA ASN A 469 -1.69 -25.13 -6.99
C ASN A 469 -2.84 -24.12 -7.01
N LEU A 470 -2.74 -23.02 -6.24
CA LEU A 470 -3.83 -22.05 -6.04
C LEU A 470 -5.17 -22.71 -5.68
N ALA A 471 -5.13 -23.77 -4.88
CA ALA A 471 -6.33 -24.50 -4.48
C ALA A 471 -7.19 -23.65 -3.55
N VAL A 472 -8.48 -23.53 -3.86
CA VAL A 472 -9.47 -22.86 -3.00
C VAL A 472 -9.58 -23.65 -1.69
N GLN A 473 -9.48 -22.94 -0.57
CA GLN A 473 -9.56 -23.49 0.77
C GLN A 473 -10.98 -23.32 1.34
N PRO A 474 -11.35 -24.09 2.38
CA PRO A 474 -12.57 -23.84 3.14
C PRO A 474 -12.66 -22.39 3.63
N THR A 475 -13.87 -21.83 3.61
CA THR A 475 -14.13 -20.47 4.08
C THR A 475 -13.91 -20.37 5.59
N ILE A 476 -13.22 -19.31 6.04
CA ILE A 476 -12.95 -19.04 7.45
C ILE A 476 -13.84 -17.88 7.89
N PRO A 477 -14.69 -18.02 8.91
CA PRO A 477 -15.47 -16.91 9.45
C PRO A 477 -14.59 -15.80 9.99
N VAL A 478 -14.99 -14.54 9.77
CA VAL A 478 -14.41 -13.38 10.44
C VAL A 478 -15.30 -13.03 11.64
N ALA A 479 -14.71 -13.00 12.83
CA ALA A 479 -15.40 -12.70 14.07
C ALA A 479 -14.51 -11.84 14.99
N SER A 480 -15.13 -10.86 15.64
CA SER A 480 -14.44 -9.88 16.50
C SER A 480 -13.27 -9.19 15.79
N GLY A 481 -13.47 -8.81 14.53
CA GLY A 481 -12.49 -8.20 13.64
C GLY A 481 -11.34 -9.12 13.25
N ARG A 482 -11.45 -10.44 13.41
CA ARG A 482 -10.32 -11.37 13.25
C ARG A 482 -10.69 -12.66 12.54
N PHE A 483 -9.69 -13.29 11.91
CA PHE A 483 -9.74 -14.70 11.54
C PHE A 483 -8.40 -15.37 11.84
N ALA A 484 -8.38 -16.69 11.91
CA ALA A 484 -7.17 -17.48 12.17
C ALA A 484 -7.07 -18.66 11.20
N ASP A 485 -5.83 -19.02 10.85
CA ASP A 485 -5.52 -20.17 10.00
C ASP A 485 -4.18 -20.79 10.43
N SER A 486 -3.85 -21.96 9.88
CA SER A 486 -2.54 -22.60 10.04
C SER A 486 -1.91 -22.79 8.67
N LEU A 487 -0.93 -21.95 8.34
CA LEU A 487 -0.22 -22.01 7.06
C LEU A 487 0.62 -23.30 7.01
N PRO A 488 0.43 -24.19 6.03
CA PRO A 488 1.25 -25.39 5.89
C PRO A 488 2.75 -25.08 5.73
N PRO A 489 3.64 -26.03 6.04
CA PRO A 489 5.05 -25.90 5.73
C PRO A 489 5.27 -25.52 4.27
N ARG A 490 6.17 -24.58 4.01
CA ARG A 490 6.54 -24.15 2.65
C ARG A 490 5.32 -23.83 1.78
N SER A 491 4.55 -22.83 2.16
CA SER A 491 3.31 -22.47 1.47
C SER A 491 3.17 -20.98 1.25
N VAL A 492 2.34 -20.60 0.29
CA VAL A 492 1.81 -19.25 0.11
C VAL A 492 0.30 -19.34 0.01
N THR A 493 -0.41 -18.63 0.90
CA THR A 493 -1.87 -18.59 0.94
C THR A 493 -2.37 -17.17 0.75
N THR A 494 -3.27 -16.97 -0.21
CA THR A 494 -3.96 -15.69 -0.43
C THR A 494 -5.36 -15.73 0.17
N TYR A 495 -5.67 -14.80 1.05
CA TYR A 495 -7.00 -14.60 1.59
C TYR A 495 -7.68 -13.44 0.91
N VAL A 496 -8.91 -13.67 0.44
CA VAL A 496 -9.81 -12.63 -0.07
C VAL A 496 -10.92 -12.42 0.95
N VAL A 497 -11.04 -11.20 1.46
CA VAL A 497 -12.01 -10.82 2.50
C VAL A 497 -12.85 -9.65 2.01
N LYS A 498 -14.17 -9.73 2.18
CA LYS A 498 -15.04 -8.55 2.05
C LYS A 498 -14.95 -7.76 3.35
N ALA A 499 -14.46 -6.53 3.24
CA ALA A 499 -14.13 -5.67 4.37
C ALA A 499 -14.53 -4.25 4.00
N THR A 500 -15.55 -3.71 4.67
CA THR A 500 -15.98 -2.32 4.49
C THR A 500 -15.17 -1.40 5.39
N GLY A 501 -14.90 -0.17 4.93
CA GLY A 501 -14.10 0.81 5.67
C GLY A 501 -12.60 0.69 5.43
N SER A 502 -12.06 1.46 4.48
CA SER A 502 -10.65 1.87 4.44
C SER A 502 -10.42 3.23 5.08
N ARG A 503 -11.31 3.63 5.99
CA ARG A 503 -11.00 4.80 6.79
C ARG A 503 -9.72 4.43 7.54
N PRO A 504 -8.71 5.31 7.66
CA PRO A 504 -7.88 5.17 8.82
C PRO A 504 -8.83 5.05 10.01
N PRO A 505 -8.76 4.02 10.89
CA PRO A 505 -9.39 4.21 12.17
C PRO A 505 -8.90 5.58 12.67
N SER A 506 -9.78 6.36 13.25
CA SER A 506 -9.33 7.28 14.28
C SER A 506 -8.39 6.48 15.19
N SER A 507 -7.29 7.05 15.66
CA SER A 507 -6.55 6.38 16.73
C SER A 507 -7.53 6.20 17.88
N ILE A 508 -8.09 4.99 18.01
CA ILE A 508 -9.04 4.70 19.06
C ILE A 508 -8.28 4.95 20.36
N GLY A 509 -8.90 5.74 21.24
CA GLY A 509 -8.23 6.35 22.38
C GLY A 509 -7.95 7.85 22.22
N LYS A 510 -8.52 8.56 21.23
CA LYS A 510 -8.55 10.02 21.29
C LYS A 510 -9.49 10.47 22.42
N LEU A 511 -8.96 11.27 23.33
CA LEU A 511 -9.75 11.85 24.42
C LEU A 511 -10.50 13.10 23.93
N ALA A 512 -11.66 13.38 24.51
CA ALA A 512 -12.49 14.53 24.21
C ALA A 512 -12.61 15.43 25.46
N PRO A 513 -11.72 16.42 25.62
CA PRO A 513 -11.83 17.37 26.71
C PRO A 513 -12.93 18.42 26.43
N LEU A 514 -13.65 18.82 27.48
CA LEU A 514 -14.74 19.78 27.41
C LEU A 514 -14.69 20.71 28.63
N GLN A 515 -14.55 22.02 28.39
CA GLN A 515 -14.72 23.02 29.44
C GLN A 515 -16.21 23.35 29.64
N MET A 516 -16.67 23.36 30.89
CA MET A 516 -18.00 23.82 31.27
C MET A 516 -17.92 24.78 32.46
N GLY A 517 -17.95 26.08 32.18
CA GLY A 517 -17.78 27.09 33.23
C GLY A 517 -16.38 27.05 33.84
N GLN A 518 -16.29 26.81 35.15
CA GLN A 518 -15.04 26.65 35.89
C GLN A 518 -14.58 25.19 36.00
N ASP A 519 -15.31 24.26 35.38
CA ASP A 519 -15.06 22.84 35.46
C ASP A 519 -14.54 22.32 34.11
N MET A 520 -13.81 21.21 34.16
CA MET A 520 -13.36 20.49 32.98
C MET A 520 -13.80 19.03 33.05
N TYR A 521 -14.28 18.52 31.94
CA TYR A 521 -14.52 17.10 31.73
C TYR A 521 -13.54 16.56 30.69
N VAL A 522 -13.11 15.32 30.85
CA VAL A 522 -12.40 14.57 29.82
C VAL A 522 -13.18 13.29 29.59
N PHE A 523 -13.55 13.06 28.33
CA PHE A 523 -14.23 11.85 27.91
C PHE A 523 -13.30 10.96 27.09
N GLY A 524 -13.51 9.66 27.13
CA GLY A 524 -12.76 8.72 26.29
C GLY A 524 -13.48 7.39 26.15
N ARG A 525 -13.22 6.69 25.04
CA ARG A 525 -13.66 5.31 24.86
C ARG A 525 -12.62 4.38 25.47
N ALA A 526 -13.02 3.63 26.48
CA ALA A 526 -12.18 2.62 27.11
C ALA A 526 -12.06 1.36 26.23
N ALA A 527 -11.03 0.55 26.49
CA ALA A 527 -10.75 -0.67 25.74
C ALA A 527 -11.87 -1.73 25.83
N ASN A 528 -12.75 -1.62 26.82
CA ASN A 528 -13.97 -2.43 26.96
C ASN A 528 -15.11 -1.97 26.02
N GLY A 529 -14.93 -0.89 25.26
CA GLY A 529 -15.95 -0.30 24.39
C GLY A 529 -16.90 0.69 25.08
N HIS A 530 -16.74 0.92 26.39
CA HIS A 530 -17.57 1.89 27.12
C HIS A 530 -16.99 3.30 27.01
N ALA A 531 -17.83 4.31 27.15
CA ALA A 531 -17.35 5.67 27.39
C ALA A 531 -17.08 5.89 28.87
N HIS A 532 -16.02 6.63 29.17
CA HIS A 532 -15.69 7.05 30.53
C HIS A 532 -15.55 8.57 30.59
N ALA A 533 -15.80 9.14 31.76
CA ALA A 533 -15.62 10.56 32.06
C ALA A 533 -14.78 10.76 33.31
N ASP A 534 -13.86 11.72 33.29
CA ASP A 534 -13.21 12.27 34.48
C ASP A 534 -13.54 13.76 34.58
N HIS A 535 -13.83 14.24 35.78
CA HIS A 535 -14.28 15.60 36.06
C HIS A 535 -13.31 16.30 36.98
N TRP A 536 -12.79 17.44 36.54
CA TRP A 536 -12.01 18.36 37.36
C TRP A 536 -12.86 19.52 37.83
N ALA A 537 -12.85 19.76 39.14
CA ALA A 537 -13.47 20.92 39.77
C ALA A 537 -12.46 21.74 40.59
N GLN A 538 -12.61 23.07 40.55
CA GLN A 538 -11.73 23.98 41.27
C GLN A 538 -11.76 23.71 42.78
N GLY A 539 -10.58 23.55 43.38
CA GLY A 539 -10.43 23.28 44.83
C GLY A 539 -10.70 21.83 45.24
N VAL A 540 -11.11 20.95 44.31
CA VAL A 540 -11.31 19.51 44.53
C VAL A 540 -10.28 18.68 43.77
N GLY A 541 -10.05 18.98 42.48
CA GLY A 541 -9.20 18.18 41.59
C GLY A 541 -10.01 17.20 40.72
N TRP A 542 -9.32 16.22 40.13
CA TRP A 542 -9.93 15.17 39.29
C TRP A 542 -10.70 14.16 40.14
N SER A 543 -11.90 13.78 39.68
CA SER A 543 -12.77 12.80 40.35
C SER A 543 -12.29 11.35 40.19
N GLY A 544 -11.48 11.08 39.16
CA GLY A 544 -11.22 9.75 38.64
C GLY A 544 -12.28 9.31 37.63
N TRP A 545 -11.94 8.27 36.85
CA TRP A 545 -12.76 7.79 35.74
C TRP A 545 -14.07 7.13 36.19
N GLN A 546 -15.20 7.72 35.78
CA GLN A 546 -16.54 7.16 35.87
C GLN A 546 -16.88 6.43 34.56
N ASP A 547 -17.30 5.16 34.66
CA ASP A 547 -17.88 4.41 33.53
C ASP A 547 -19.30 4.92 33.23
N LEU A 548 -19.54 5.35 31.99
CA LEU A 548 -20.84 5.81 31.49
C LEU A 548 -21.58 4.71 30.71
N GLY A 549 -20.98 3.53 30.55
CA GLY A 549 -21.48 2.42 29.74
C GLY A 549 -21.39 2.70 28.24
N GLY A 550 -22.31 2.09 27.50
CA GLY A 550 -22.31 2.10 26.04
C GLY A 550 -21.62 0.86 25.46
N ASN A 551 -21.61 0.75 24.13
CA ASN A 551 -20.88 -0.30 23.41
C ASN A 551 -20.41 0.26 22.07
N LEU A 552 -19.38 1.10 22.15
CA LEU A 552 -18.91 1.96 21.09
C LEU A 552 -17.75 1.34 20.32
N SER A 553 -17.77 1.51 19.00
CA SER A 553 -16.66 1.21 18.09
C SER A 553 -15.84 2.44 17.70
N SER A 554 -16.32 3.65 17.99
CA SER A 554 -15.60 4.92 17.75
C SER A 554 -15.13 5.58 19.05
N ASP A 555 -14.26 6.59 18.92
CA ASP A 555 -14.06 7.55 20.01
C ASP A 555 -15.34 8.38 20.22
N VAL A 556 -15.36 9.10 21.34
CA VAL A 556 -16.47 9.97 21.71
C VAL A 556 -16.23 11.41 21.28
N SER A 557 -17.30 12.09 20.88
CA SER A 557 -17.35 13.54 20.67
C SER A 557 -18.13 14.18 21.81
N ALA A 558 -17.63 15.28 22.37
CA ALA A 558 -18.26 15.96 23.49
C ALA A 558 -18.47 17.45 23.20
N VAL A 559 -19.64 17.98 23.56
CA VAL A 559 -19.98 19.38 23.35
C VAL A 559 -20.90 19.90 24.46
N GLN A 560 -20.72 21.17 24.84
CA GLN A 560 -21.61 21.84 25.78
C GLN A 560 -22.84 22.38 25.06
N PHE A 561 -24.04 22.04 25.58
CA PHE A 561 -25.30 22.60 25.11
C PHE A 561 -26.12 23.14 26.30
N GLY A 562 -26.21 24.47 26.41
CA GLY A 562 -26.76 25.11 27.60
C GLY A 562 -25.89 24.84 28.84
N GLN A 563 -26.48 24.27 29.89
CA GLN A 563 -25.76 23.81 31.09
C GLN A 563 -25.43 22.30 31.04
N GLN A 564 -25.70 21.64 29.92
CA GLN A 564 -25.55 20.18 29.78
C GLN A 564 -24.27 19.84 29.02
N ALA A 565 -23.66 18.71 29.39
CA ALA A 565 -22.67 18.04 28.55
C ALA A 565 -23.40 17.03 27.65
N GLN A 566 -23.06 17.02 26.37
CA GLN A 566 -23.59 16.07 25.39
C GLN A 566 -22.43 15.24 24.85
N VAL A 567 -22.53 13.91 24.93
CA VAL A 567 -21.50 12.98 24.49
C VAL A 567 -22.09 12.06 23.43
N PHE A 568 -21.36 11.87 22.32
CA PHE A 568 -21.79 11.09 21.17
C PHE A 568 -20.75 10.07 20.76
N GLY A 569 -21.17 8.93 20.22
CA GLY A 569 -20.28 7.94 19.62
C GLY A 569 -21.04 6.99 18.69
N VAL A 570 -20.30 6.22 17.88
CA VAL A 570 -20.85 5.16 17.03
C VAL A 570 -20.74 3.83 17.76
N GLY A 571 -21.86 3.12 17.86
CA GLY A 571 -21.94 1.78 18.44
C GLY A 571 -21.36 0.71 17.51
N VAL A 572 -21.04 -0.46 18.07
CA VAL A 572 -20.54 -1.61 17.30
C VAL A 572 -21.47 -2.10 16.18
N ASN A 573 -22.74 -1.67 16.21
CA ASN A 573 -23.73 -1.94 15.17
C ASN A 573 -23.78 -0.87 14.06
N GLY A 574 -22.94 0.16 14.11
CA GLY A 574 -22.91 1.28 13.16
C GLY A 574 -23.88 2.42 13.48
N HIS A 575 -24.71 2.32 14.51
CA HIS A 575 -25.63 3.41 14.88
C HIS A 575 -24.93 4.49 15.69
N ALA A 576 -25.37 5.74 15.55
CA ALA A 576 -24.99 6.80 16.47
C ALA A 576 -25.76 6.69 17.80
N TYR A 577 -25.06 6.95 18.90
CA TYR A 577 -25.64 7.06 20.23
C TYR A 577 -25.27 8.39 20.87
N GLY A 578 -26.14 8.90 21.74
CA GLY A 578 -25.89 10.09 22.56
C GLY A 578 -26.25 9.88 24.03
N ASP A 579 -25.48 10.48 24.93
CA ASP A 579 -25.78 10.60 26.36
C ASP A 579 -25.63 12.06 26.83
N VAL A 580 -26.48 12.45 27.77
CA VAL A 580 -26.62 13.82 28.27
C VAL A 580 -26.37 13.85 29.77
N TRP A 581 -25.45 14.71 30.20
CA TRP A 581 -25.30 15.05 31.61
C TRP A 581 -26.05 16.34 31.92
N ASP A 582 -26.89 16.29 32.95
CA ASP A 582 -27.61 17.44 33.48
C ASP A 582 -27.21 17.72 34.94
N PRO A 583 -26.90 18.97 35.33
CA PRO A 583 -26.45 19.31 36.69
C PRO A 583 -27.41 18.86 37.81
N GLY A 584 -28.71 18.77 37.53
CA GLY A 584 -29.71 18.38 38.52
C GLY A 584 -30.11 16.90 38.48
N ARG A 585 -29.72 16.15 37.44
CA ARG A 585 -30.21 14.78 37.20
C ARG A 585 -29.11 13.74 36.93
N GLY A 586 -27.88 14.17 36.66
CA GLY A 586 -26.80 13.29 36.24
C GLY A 586 -26.93 12.85 34.78
N TRP A 587 -26.29 11.72 34.46
CA TRP A 587 -26.30 11.13 33.12
C TRP A 587 -27.64 10.48 32.77
N SER A 588 -28.10 10.70 31.55
CA SER A 588 -29.38 10.17 31.04
C SER A 588 -29.33 8.69 30.63
N GLY A 589 -28.13 8.17 30.35
CA GLY A 589 -27.91 6.90 29.68
C GLY A 589 -27.93 7.03 28.15
N TRP A 590 -27.26 6.10 27.47
CA TRP A 590 -27.12 6.09 26.02
C TRP A 590 -28.45 5.90 25.30
N ARG A 591 -28.76 6.83 24.39
CA ARG A 591 -29.91 6.79 23.49
C ARG A 591 -29.44 6.52 22.06
N ASP A 592 -30.06 5.54 21.42
CA ASP A 592 -29.88 5.26 19.99
C ASP A 592 -30.50 6.38 19.13
N LEU A 593 -29.70 6.92 18.22
CA LEU A 593 -30.07 7.95 17.24
C LEU A 593 -30.15 7.37 15.81
N GLY A 594 -29.88 6.07 15.64
CA GLY A 594 -29.89 5.36 14.37
C GLY A 594 -28.71 5.72 13.46
N GLY A 595 -28.88 5.46 12.16
CA GLY A 595 -27.86 5.68 11.12
C GLY A 595 -27.01 4.43 10.85
N ASP A 596 -26.30 4.47 9.71
CA ASP A 596 -25.37 3.42 9.27
C ASP A 596 -23.97 4.05 9.07
N LEU A 597 -23.33 4.39 10.19
CA LEU A 597 -22.15 5.26 10.23
C LEU A 597 -20.85 4.49 10.54
N VAL A 598 -19.74 5.11 10.13
CA VAL A 598 -18.37 4.64 10.38
C VAL A 598 -17.48 5.78 10.90
N GLY A 599 -16.53 5.43 11.76
CA GLY A 599 -15.59 6.34 12.41
C GLY A 599 -16.21 7.20 13.51
N ASN A 600 -15.54 8.29 13.88
CA ASN A 600 -15.96 9.21 14.93
C ASN A 600 -17.04 10.18 14.42
N LEU A 601 -17.85 10.66 15.37
CA LEU A 601 -18.84 11.72 15.14
C LEU A 601 -18.22 13.09 15.41
N SER A 602 -18.77 14.12 14.78
CA SER A 602 -18.46 15.52 15.05
C SER A 602 -19.71 16.24 15.52
N ALA A 603 -19.75 16.58 16.81
CA ALA A 603 -20.85 17.31 17.40
C ALA A 603 -20.52 18.81 17.51
N ALA A 604 -21.42 19.65 17.01
CA ALA A 604 -21.26 21.10 17.02
C ALA A 604 -22.55 21.79 17.45
N ARG A 605 -22.42 22.86 18.23
CA ARG A 605 -23.53 23.76 18.53
C ARG A 605 -23.73 24.71 17.35
N PHE A 606 -24.98 24.94 16.97
CA PHE A 606 -25.36 25.94 15.97
C PHE A 606 -26.50 26.81 16.48
N GLY A 607 -26.17 27.97 17.06
CA GLY A 607 -27.18 28.84 17.68
C GLY A 607 -27.88 28.16 18.87
N GLN A 608 -29.18 27.84 18.72
CA GLN A 608 -29.99 27.05 19.68
C GLN A 608 -30.16 25.58 19.27
N GLN A 609 -29.50 25.15 18.20
CA GLN A 609 -29.50 23.76 17.75
C GLN A 609 -28.23 23.05 18.19
N LEU A 610 -28.35 21.73 18.27
CA LEU A 610 -27.21 20.82 18.34
C LEU A 610 -27.19 20.02 17.04
N GLN A 611 -26.04 19.93 16.39
CA GLN A 611 -25.89 19.19 15.13
C GLN A 611 -24.79 18.15 15.30
N VAL A 612 -25.04 16.94 14.81
CA VAL A 612 -24.09 15.83 14.85
C VAL A 612 -23.86 15.35 13.43
N PHE A 613 -22.60 15.21 13.07
CA PHE A 613 -22.18 14.78 11.75
C PHE A 613 -21.38 13.48 11.84
N GLY A 614 -21.48 12.66 10.80
CA GLY A 614 -20.74 11.41 10.67
C GLY A 614 -20.59 11.05 9.20
N VAL A 615 -19.83 9.97 8.94
CA VAL A 615 -19.69 9.43 7.59
C VAL A 615 -20.40 8.08 7.54
N GLY A 616 -21.19 7.85 6.51
CA GLY A 616 -21.86 6.58 6.29
C GLY A 616 -20.92 5.48 5.82
N ILE A 617 -21.35 4.22 5.92
CA ILE A 617 -20.65 3.07 5.32
C ILE A 617 -20.41 3.21 3.81
N ASP A 618 -21.18 4.08 3.14
CA ASP A 618 -21.06 4.43 1.72
C ASP A 618 -19.97 5.50 1.43
N GLY A 619 -19.40 6.12 2.48
CA GLY A 619 -18.42 7.20 2.38
C GLY A 619 -19.04 8.60 2.24
N HIS A 620 -20.36 8.73 2.26
CA HIS A 620 -21.03 10.04 2.26
C HIS A 620 -21.03 10.64 3.66
N ALA A 621 -21.00 11.97 3.74
CA ALA A 621 -21.27 12.66 5.00
C ALA A 621 -22.77 12.68 5.29
N TYR A 622 -23.14 12.58 6.57
CA TYR A 622 -24.49 12.67 7.07
C TYR A 622 -24.55 13.65 8.24
N GLY A 623 -25.68 14.31 8.41
CA GLY A 623 -25.98 15.16 9.56
C GLY A 623 -27.33 14.84 10.19
N ASP A 624 -27.42 14.94 11.51
CA ASP A 624 -28.66 14.95 12.27
C ASP A 624 -28.71 16.20 13.16
N VAL A 625 -29.84 16.90 13.14
CA VAL A 625 -30.07 18.18 13.82
C VAL A 625 -31.08 17.97 14.94
N TRP A 626 -30.71 18.39 16.14
CA TRP A 626 -31.61 18.50 17.28
C TRP A 626 -32.09 19.94 17.44
N ASP A 627 -33.41 20.07 17.46
CA ASP A 627 -34.13 21.31 17.73
C ASP A 627 -34.88 21.23 19.07
N PRO A 628 -34.85 22.28 19.93
CA PRO A 628 -35.56 22.28 21.21
C PRO A 628 -37.07 22.03 21.09
N GLY A 629 -37.69 22.42 19.97
CA GLY A 629 -39.13 22.31 19.74
C GLY A 629 -39.58 20.99 19.11
N SER A 630 -38.69 20.27 18.42
CA SER A 630 -39.05 19.11 17.59
C SER A 630 -38.18 17.88 17.80
N GLY A 631 -37.09 17.96 18.56
CA GLY A 631 -36.15 16.87 18.77
C GLY A 631 -35.23 16.63 17.57
N TRP A 632 -34.73 15.40 17.45
CA TRP A 632 -33.82 14.98 16.37
C TRP A 632 -34.55 14.85 15.04
N SER A 633 -33.91 15.34 13.97
CA SER A 633 -34.44 15.35 12.61
C SER A 633 -34.35 14.00 11.89
N GLY A 634 -33.48 13.11 12.39
CA GLY A 634 -33.00 11.91 11.71
C GLY A 634 -31.86 12.22 10.73
N TRP A 635 -31.02 11.21 10.46
CA TRP A 635 -29.85 11.34 9.59
C TRP A 635 -30.22 11.70 8.15
N ARG A 636 -29.58 12.74 7.61
CA ARG A 636 -29.71 13.17 6.21
C ARG A 636 -28.35 13.19 5.55
N SER A 637 -28.27 12.61 4.35
CA SER A 637 -27.05 12.67 3.55
C SER A 637 -26.77 14.09 3.09
N LEU A 638 -25.52 14.51 3.23
CA LEU A 638 -24.94 15.71 2.64
C LEU A 638 -24.16 15.37 1.35
N GLY A 639 -24.12 14.09 0.96
CA GLY A 639 -23.29 13.60 -0.13
C GLY A 639 -21.80 13.67 0.19
N GLY A 640 -20.97 13.94 -0.82
CA GLY A 640 -19.51 13.91 -0.71
C GLY A 640 -18.97 12.48 -0.73
N GLN A 641 -17.66 12.31 -0.93
CA GLN A 641 -17.01 10.99 -0.84
C GLN A 641 -15.76 11.13 0.02
N LEU A 642 -15.90 10.84 1.31
CA LEU A 642 -14.89 11.07 2.32
C LEU A 642 -14.21 9.76 2.73
N SER A 643 -12.90 9.84 2.93
CA SER A 643 -12.07 8.80 3.55
C SER A 643 -11.63 9.17 4.97
N SER A 644 -11.88 10.39 5.45
CA SER A 644 -11.61 10.83 6.83
C SER A 644 -12.90 11.01 7.64
N ASP A 645 -12.75 11.31 8.93
CA ASP A 645 -13.80 11.90 9.75
C ASP A 645 -14.22 13.29 9.26
N VAL A 646 -15.45 13.68 9.63
CA VAL A 646 -15.97 15.03 9.39
C VAL A 646 -15.48 15.95 10.50
N ALA A 647 -15.00 17.14 10.13
CA ALA A 647 -14.78 18.23 11.06
C ALA A 647 -15.90 19.26 10.90
N ALA A 648 -16.75 19.41 11.91
CA ALA A 648 -17.85 20.38 11.92
C ALA A 648 -17.54 21.57 12.83
N VAL A 649 -17.77 22.79 12.32
CA VAL A 649 -17.53 24.03 13.07
C VAL A 649 -18.55 25.11 12.70
N GLN A 650 -19.08 25.79 13.71
CA GLN A 650 -19.86 27.00 13.48
C GLN A 650 -18.90 28.17 13.18
N PHE A 651 -19.15 28.88 12.07
CA PHE A 651 -18.42 30.08 11.69
C PHE A 651 -19.39 31.24 11.43
N GLY A 652 -19.46 32.18 12.37
CA GLY A 652 -20.48 33.23 12.32
C GLY A 652 -21.90 32.64 12.34
N ALA A 653 -22.68 32.91 11.29
CA ALA A 653 -24.03 32.38 11.11
C ALA A 653 -24.10 31.13 10.22
N GLN A 654 -22.96 30.54 9.88
CA GLN A 654 -22.86 29.35 9.02
C GLN A 654 -22.43 28.13 9.83
N MET A 655 -22.85 26.96 9.39
CA MET A 655 -22.24 25.69 9.78
C MET A 655 -21.33 25.24 8.65
N GLN A 656 -20.09 24.86 8.95
CA GLN A 656 -19.14 24.36 7.95
C GLN A 656 -18.72 22.95 8.33
N VAL A 657 -18.72 22.06 7.34
CA VAL A 657 -18.23 20.69 7.47
C VAL A 657 -17.10 20.45 6.49
N PHE A 658 -16.08 19.75 6.96
CA PHE A 658 -14.89 19.44 6.17
C PHE A 658 -14.54 17.97 6.27
N GLY A 659 -13.87 17.44 5.24
CA GLY A 659 -13.31 16.10 5.25
C GLY A 659 -12.29 15.91 4.14
N VAL A 660 -11.57 14.79 4.16
CA VAL A 660 -10.58 14.42 3.14
C VAL A 660 -11.15 13.27 2.30
N GLY A 661 -11.10 13.39 0.99
CA GLY A 661 -11.51 12.33 0.06
C GLY A 661 -10.40 11.32 -0.20
N ALA A 662 -10.75 10.19 -0.82
CA ALA A 662 -9.80 9.10 -1.08
C ALA A 662 -8.62 9.48 -2.00
N ASN A 663 -8.72 10.60 -2.71
CA ASN A 663 -7.63 11.20 -3.50
C ASN A 663 -6.65 12.04 -2.67
N GLY A 664 -6.87 12.17 -1.36
CA GLY A 664 -6.08 13.01 -0.46
C GLY A 664 -6.45 14.49 -0.47
N HIS A 665 -7.44 14.90 -1.26
CA HIS A 665 -7.88 16.30 -1.26
C HIS A 665 -8.81 16.58 -0.07
N ALA A 666 -8.70 17.78 0.50
CA ALA A 666 -9.69 18.31 1.41
C ALA A 666 -10.92 18.80 0.64
N TYR A 667 -12.08 18.62 1.23
CA TYR A 667 -13.36 19.12 0.75
C TYR A 667 -14.09 19.84 1.88
N GLY A 668 -14.87 20.85 1.51
CA GLY A 668 -15.74 21.57 2.45
C GLY A 668 -17.14 21.77 1.90
N ASP A 669 -18.14 21.74 2.78
CA ASP A 669 -19.51 22.14 2.50
C ASP A 669 -19.99 23.13 3.57
N VAL A 670 -20.71 24.17 3.14
CA VAL A 670 -21.15 25.29 3.98
C VAL A 670 -22.67 25.34 3.97
N TRP A 671 -23.26 25.34 5.15
CA TRP A 671 -24.67 25.60 5.35
C TRP A 671 -24.91 27.08 5.63
N ASP A 672 -25.77 27.68 4.82
CA ASP A 672 -26.24 29.05 4.96
C ASP A 672 -27.73 29.09 5.34
N PRO A 673 -28.14 29.91 6.32
CA PRO A 673 -29.55 30.00 6.75
C PRO A 673 -30.53 30.34 5.62
N GLY A 674 -30.09 31.05 4.58
CA GLY A 674 -30.93 31.50 3.47
C GLY A 674 -30.98 30.54 2.27
N SER A 675 -30.01 29.64 2.14
CA SER A 675 -29.82 28.83 0.93
C SER A 675 -29.56 27.34 1.17
N GLY A 676 -29.38 26.92 2.43
CA GLY A 676 -29.03 25.55 2.78
C GLY A 676 -27.57 25.22 2.48
N TRP A 677 -27.28 23.93 2.26
CA TRP A 677 -25.94 23.43 1.95
C TRP A 677 -25.48 23.83 0.55
N SER A 678 -24.23 24.26 0.44
CA SER A 678 -23.60 24.69 -0.81
C SER A 678 -23.24 23.53 -1.75
N GLY A 679 -23.11 22.31 -1.21
CA GLY A 679 -22.50 21.17 -1.85
C GLY A 679 -20.98 21.14 -1.63
N TRP A 680 -20.40 19.94 -1.74
CA TRP A 680 -18.96 19.72 -1.50
C TRP A 680 -18.08 20.41 -2.54
N ARG A 681 -17.17 21.24 -2.06
CA ARG A 681 -16.14 21.92 -2.86
C ARG A 681 -14.78 21.31 -2.60
N ASP A 682 -14.06 20.97 -3.67
CA ASP A 682 -12.64 20.57 -3.61
C ASP A 682 -11.77 21.77 -3.23
N MET A 683 -10.97 21.60 -2.18
CA MET A 683 -10.05 22.58 -1.62
C MET A 683 -8.57 22.18 -1.85
N GLY A 684 -8.32 21.09 -2.58
CA GLY A 684 -6.99 20.57 -2.88
C GLY A 684 -6.28 19.96 -1.68
N GLY A 685 -4.96 19.87 -1.76
CA GLY A 685 -4.12 19.25 -0.72
C GLY A 685 -3.81 17.78 -1.00
N TRP A 686 -2.93 17.20 -0.17
CA TRP A 686 -2.48 15.80 -0.25
C TRP A 686 -2.44 15.18 1.15
N LEU A 687 -3.59 15.20 1.80
CA LEU A 687 -3.80 14.84 3.19
C LEU A 687 -4.14 13.35 3.34
N SER A 688 -3.92 12.82 4.54
CA SER A 688 -3.98 11.39 4.84
C SER A 688 -4.77 11.06 6.12
N GLY A 689 -5.32 12.07 6.78
CA GLY A 689 -6.02 11.95 8.06
C GLY A 689 -7.09 13.03 8.22
N ASP A 690 -7.66 13.11 9.41
CA ASP A 690 -8.75 14.01 9.73
C ASP A 690 -8.30 15.47 9.74
N LEU A 691 -9.24 16.35 9.39
CA LEU A 691 -9.02 17.80 9.47
C LEU A 691 -9.30 18.31 10.89
N SER A 692 -8.50 19.28 11.32
CA SER A 692 -8.79 20.09 12.50
C SER A 692 -9.18 21.49 12.05
N ALA A 693 -10.40 21.90 12.38
CA ALA A 693 -10.97 23.18 11.99
C ALA A 693 -11.17 24.08 13.21
N VAL A 694 -10.74 25.34 13.13
CA VAL A 694 -10.88 26.30 14.23
C VAL A 694 -11.11 27.71 13.72
N GLN A 695 -12.07 28.41 14.32
CA GLN A 695 -12.26 29.83 14.07
C GLN A 695 -11.22 30.65 14.86
N PHE A 696 -10.46 31.48 14.14
CA PHE A 696 -9.49 32.39 14.72
C PHE A 696 -9.75 33.83 14.28
N GLY A 697 -10.36 34.63 15.16
CA GLY A 697 -10.84 35.97 14.81
C GLY A 697 -11.95 35.92 13.75
N GLN A 698 -11.73 36.59 12.62
CA GLN A 698 -12.61 36.56 11.44
C GLN A 698 -12.17 35.53 10.39
N GLN A 699 -11.17 34.70 10.69
CA GLN A 699 -10.65 33.67 9.78
C GLN A 699 -11.13 32.29 10.20
N MET A 700 -11.23 31.39 9.22
CA MET A 700 -11.28 29.95 9.46
C MET A 700 -9.89 29.37 9.21
N GLN A 701 -9.45 28.48 10.08
CA GLN A 701 -8.17 27.80 9.99
C GLN A 701 -8.42 26.30 9.87
N LEU A 702 -7.83 25.66 8.85
CA LEU A 702 -7.84 24.22 8.66
C LEU A 702 -6.44 23.68 8.77
N PHE A 703 -6.31 22.53 9.43
CA PHE A 703 -5.07 21.79 9.55
C PHE A 703 -5.30 20.33 9.19
N GLY A 704 -4.34 19.72 8.51
CA GLY A 704 -4.35 18.29 8.22
C GLY A 704 -2.94 17.73 8.07
N ARG A 705 -2.79 16.42 8.25
CA ARG A 705 -1.51 15.73 8.06
C ARG A 705 -1.46 15.03 6.70
N ALA A 706 -0.37 15.24 5.97
CA ALA A 706 -0.09 14.50 4.73
C ALA A 706 0.58 13.14 5.01
N ALA A 707 0.63 12.29 3.97
CA ALA A 707 1.22 10.95 4.08
C ALA A 707 2.73 10.96 4.36
N ASN A 708 3.40 12.08 4.06
CA ASN A 708 4.82 12.30 4.38
C ASN A 708 5.08 12.63 5.86
N GLY A 709 4.04 12.68 6.70
CA GLY A 709 4.15 13.01 8.12
C GLY A 709 4.11 14.50 8.44
N HIS A 710 4.15 15.39 7.44
CA HIS A 710 4.10 16.83 7.68
C HIS A 710 2.67 17.31 7.96
N ALA A 711 2.56 18.36 8.77
CA ALA A 711 1.36 19.13 8.95
C ALA A 711 1.22 20.21 7.88
N TYR A 712 0.00 20.42 7.40
CA TYR A 712 -0.35 21.47 6.47
C TYR A 712 -1.48 22.33 7.04
N GLY A 713 -1.43 23.63 6.77
CA GLY A 713 -2.47 24.58 7.16
C GLY A 713 -3.05 25.32 5.95
N ASP A 714 -4.34 25.62 5.97
CA ASP A 714 -5.01 26.53 5.04
C ASP A 714 -5.89 27.53 5.79
N VAL A 715 -5.87 28.78 5.35
CA VAL A 715 -6.55 29.91 5.99
C VAL A 715 -7.61 30.45 5.06
N TRP A 716 -8.84 30.57 5.56
CA TRP A 716 -9.89 31.32 4.89
C TRP A 716 -9.99 32.72 5.44
N ASP A 717 -9.94 33.69 4.54
CA ASP A 717 -10.14 35.10 4.81
C ASP A 717 -11.43 35.61 4.15
N PRO A 718 -12.28 36.41 4.86
CA PRO A 718 -13.53 36.94 4.29
C PRO A 718 -13.34 37.75 3.00
N GLY A 719 -12.18 38.40 2.84
CA GLY A 719 -11.89 39.25 1.69
C GLY A 719 -11.24 38.54 0.50
N SER A 720 -10.61 37.38 0.70
CA SER A 720 -9.77 36.72 -0.31
C SER A 720 -10.02 35.22 -0.47
N GLY A 721 -10.84 34.61 0.37
CA GLY A 721 -11.10 33.17 0.35
C GLY A 721 -9.95 32.36 0.95
N TRP A 722 -9.85 31.09 0.54
CA TRP A 722 -8.81 30.16 0.99
C TRP A 722 -7.44 30.50 0.42
N SER A 723 -6.41 30.45 1.27
CA SER A 723 -5.02 30.76 0.92
C SER A 723 -4.33 29.66 0.12
N GLY A 724 -4.83 28.42 0.19
CA GLY A 724 -4.18 27.20 -0.27
C GLY A 724 -3.30 26.58 0.81
N TRP A 725 -3.08 25.27 0.71
CA TRP A 725 -2.32 24.49 1.69
C TRP A 725 -0.85 24.89 1.77
N ARG A 726 -0.40 25.24 2.98
CA ARG A 726 0.99 25.56 3.33
C ARG A 726 1.58 24.47 4.22
N ASP A 727 2.76 24.00 3.85
CA ASP A 727 3.54 23.06 4.67
C ASP A 727 4.06 23.77 5.95
N LEU A 728 3.76 23.18 7.10
CA LEU A 728 4.21 23.61 8.43
C LEU A 728 5.31 22.67 8.97
N GLY A 729 5.70 21.63 8.22
CA GLY A 729 6.71 20.66 8.60
C GLY A 729 6.22 19.64 9.65
N GLY A 730 7.17 19.05 10.36
CA GLY A 730 6.95 18.03 11.38
C GLY A 730 7.07 16.60 10.87
N ASP A 731 7.29 15.64 11.78
CA ASP A 731 7.42 14.21 11.50
C ASP A 731 6.34 13.42 12.29
N LEU A 732 5.08 13.58 11.89
CA LEU A 732 3.90 13.20 12.67
C LEU A 732 3.25 11.89 12.18
N VAL A 733 2.65 11.13 13.10
CA VAL A 733 1.98 9.84 12.83
C VAL A 733 0.46 9.85 13.02
N GLY A 734 -0.07 10.82 13.76
CA GLY A 734 -1.50 10.96 14.08
C GLY A 734 -2.17 12.19 13.47
N ASN A 735 -3.46 12.37 13.76
CA ASN A 735 -4.20 13.56 13.38
C ASN A 735 -3.79 14.77 14.23
N LEU A 736 -4.06 15.96 13.70
CA LEU A 736 -3.74 17.22 14.36
C LEU A 736 -4.87 17.66 15.30
N SER A 737 -4.51 18.37 16.36
CA SER A 737 -5.45 19.09 17.22
C SER A 737 -5.08 20.57 17.25
N ALA A 738 -5.91 21.41 16.65
CA ALA A 738 -5.76 22.86 16.69
C ALA A 738 -6.64 23.46 17.80
N ALA A 739 -6.06 24.38 18.57
CA ALA A 739 -6.77 25.10 19.62
C ALA A 739 -6.36 26.58 19.63
N ARG A 740 -7.31 27.46 19.95
CA ARG A 740 -7.04 28.86 20.21
C ARG A 740 -6.55 29.03 21.65
N PHE A 741 -5.54 29.86 21.85
CA PHE A 741 -5.07 30.27 23.17
C PHE A 741 -4.92 31.80 23.24
N GLY A 742 -5.94 32.50 23.75
CA GLY A 742 -5.93 33.97 23.77
C GLY A 742 -5.86 34.58 22.37
N GLN A 743 -4.72 35.19 22.00
CA GLN A 743 -4.43 35.71 20.65
C GLN A 743 -3.48 34.80 19.84
N GLN A 744 -3.17 33.61 20.35
CA GLN A 744 -2.37 32.62 19.65
C GLN A 744 -3.26 31.52 19.06
N LEU A 745 -2.72 30.87 18.05
CA LEU A 745 -3.24 29.62 17.52
C LEU A 745 -2.18 28.55 17.75
N GLN A 746 -2.57 27.41 18.33
CA GLN A 746 -1.64 26.33 18.65
C GLN A 746 -2.11 25.05 17.96
N VAL A 747 -1.18 24.31 17.36
CA VAL A 747 -1.45 23.05 16.67
C VAL A 747 -0.59 21.98 17.30
N PHE A 748 -1.21 20.86 17.66
CA PHE A 748 -0.56 19.74 18.31
C PHE A 748 -0.67 18.47 17.46
N GLY A 749 0.30 17.58 17.60
CA GLY A 749 0.32 16.27 16.94
C GLY A 749 1.26 15.31 17.67
N VAL A 750 1.21 14.03 17.30
CA VAL A 750 2.12 13.00 17.84
C VAL A 750 3.15 12.63 16.77
N GLY A 751 4.42 12.63 17.16
CA GLY A 751 5.57 12.30 16.33
C GLY A 751 5.74 10.80 16.10
N ILE A 752 6.56 10.42 15.11
CA ILE A 752 6.95 9.03 14.85
C ILE A 752 7.62 8.32 16.04
N ASP A 753 8.16 9.10 16.98
CA ASP A 753 8.78 8.66 18.23
C ASP A 753 7.78 8.48 19.39
N GLY A 754 6.49 8.73 19.16
CA GLY A 754 5.44 8.71 20.18
C GLY A 754 5.40 9.94 21.08
N HIS A 755 6.24 10.95 20.87
CA HIS A 755 6.17 12.20 21.63
C HIS A 755 5.05 13.09 21.11
N ALA A 756 4.44 13.86 22.00
CA ALA A 756 3.61 14.98 21.60
C ALA A 756 4.49 16.16 21.14
N TYR A 757 4.04 16.85 20.10
CA TYR A 757 4.65 18.05 19.57
C TYR A 757 3.61 19.17 19.44
N GLY A 758 4.06 20.41 19.54
CA GLY A 758 3.24 21.60 19.37
C GLY A 758 3.96 22.66 18.54
N ASP A 759 3.20 23.35 17.70
CA ASP A 759 3.62 24.55 16.99
C ASP A 759 2.65 25.70 17.30
N VAL A 760 3.20 26.85 17.66
CA VAL A 760 2.47 28.04 18.10
C VAL A 760 2.59 29.12 17.04
N TRP A 761 1.45 29.64 16.59
CA TRP A 761 1.38 30.83 15.77
C TRP A 761 1.10 32.06 16.65
N ASP A 762 1.99 33.04 16.53
CA ASP A 762 1.88 34.35 17.14
C ASP A 762 1.63 35.44 16.09
N PRO A 763 0.71 36.39 16.31
CA PRO A 763 0.44 37.47 15.35
C PRO A 763 1.67 38.32 15.00
N GLY A 764 2.63 38.45 15.94
CA GLY A 764 3.83 39.27 15.77
C GLY A 764 5.03 38.55 15.14
N SER A 765 5.08 37.22 15.19
CA SER A 765 6.26 36.43 14.81
C SER A 765 5.98 35.23 13.91
N GLY A 766 4.72 34.89 13.65
CA GLY A 766 4.34 33.72 12.87
C GLY A 766 4.49 32.42 13.64
N TRP A 767 4.65 31.31 12.91
CA TRP A 767 4.81 29.96 13.46
C TRP A 767 6.18 29.76 14.12
N SER A 768 6.16 29.15 15.30
CA SER A 768 7.34 28.90 16.14
C SER A 768 8.21 27.73 15.67
N GLY A 769 7.66 26.85 14.83
CA GLY A 769 8.17 25.53 14.50
C GLY A 769 7.81 24.48 15.55
N TRP A 770 7.76 23.21 15.15
CA TRP A 770 7.43 22.09 16.01
C TRP A 770 8.41 21.91 17.17
N ARG A 771 7.87 21.85 18.40
CA ARG A 771 8.63 21.58 19.63
C ARG A 771 8.05 20.38 20.35
N SER A 772 8.92 19.51 20.85
CA SER A 772 8.48 18.37 21.64
C SER A 772 7.97 18.81 23.01
N LEU A 773 6.83 18.26 23.41
CA LEU A 773 6.29 18.29 24.77
C LEU A 773 6.65 17.01 25.55
N GLY A 774 7.43 16.10 24.95
CA GLY A 774 7.71 14.78 25.50
C GLY A 774 6.48 13.87 25.50
N GLY A 775 6.36 13.02 26.52
CA GLY A 775 5.31 12.00 26.61
C GLY A 775 5.69 10.72 25.87
N GLN A 776 4.82 9.70 25.92
CA GLN A 776 4.95 8.45 25.16
C GLN A 776 3.55 7.97 24.79
N LEU A 777 2.99 8.59 23.77
CA LEU A 777 1.60 8.46 23.35
C LEU A 777 1.45 7.50 22.18
N SER A 778 0.30 6.83 22.17
CA SER A 778 -0.12 5.89 21.14
C SER A 778 -1.42 6.32 20.42
N SER A 779 -2.11 7.33 20.94
CA SER A 779 -3.28 7.96 20.32
C SER A 779 -3.01 9.39 19.86
N ASP A 780 -3.96 9.95 19.10
CA ASP A 780 -3.97 11.38 18.77
C ASP A 780 -4.14 12.21 20.05
N VAL A 781 -3.56 13.41 20.04
CA VAL A 781 -3.76 14.37 21.12
C VAL A 781 -5.05 15.17 20.94
N ALA A 782 -5.59 15.65 22.06
CA ALA A 782 -6.67 16.62 22.08
C ALA A 782 -6.28 17.81 22.97
N ALA A 783 -6.40 19.02 22.42
CA ALA A 783 -6.01 20.25 23.08
C ALA A 783 -7.21 21.16 23.34
N VAL A 784 -7.27 21.78 24.52
CA VAL A 784 -8.31 22.74 24.90
C VAL A 784 -7.73 23.86 25.75
N GLN A 785 -8.18 25.10 25.52
CA GLN A 785 -7.92 26.19 26.46
C GLN A 785 -8.84 26.04 27.68
N PHE A 786 -8.27 26.16 28.88
CA PHE A 786 -9.00 26.16 30.13
C PHE A 786 -8.60 27.34 31.00
N GLY A 787 -9.45 28.36 31.07
CA GLY A 787 -9.11 29.63 31.70
C GLY A 787 -7.88 30.27 31.03
N ALA A 788 -6.81 30.48 31.81
CA ALA A 788 -5.55 31.03 31.32
C ALA A 788 -4.51 29.94 30.96
N GLN A 789 -4.90 28.67 30.92
CA GLN A 789 -4.01 27.53 30.66
C GLN A 789 -4.37 26.86 29.33
N MET A 790 -3.38 26.20 28.72
CA MET A 790 -3.60 25.25 27.62
C MET A 790 -3.42 23.83 28.15
N GLN A 791 -4.33 22.93 27.80
CA GLN A 791 -4.37 21.57 28.30
C GLN A 791 -4.33 20.61 27.12
N VAL A 792 -3.45 19.61 27.17
CA VAL A 792 -3.28 18.61 26.11
C VAL A 792 -3.42 17.23 26.73
N PHE A 793 -4.24 16.40 26.11
CA PHE A 793 -4.54 15.05 26.56
C PHE A 793 -4.19 14.03 25.48
N GLY A 794 -3.81 12.83 25.88
CA GLY A 794 -3.56 11.69 24.99
C GLY A 794 -3.50 10.37 25.74
N VAL A 795 -3.42 9.25 25.03
CA VAL A 795 -3.34 7.91 25.63
C VAL A 795 -1.97 7.30 25.39
N GLY A 796 -1.34 6.82 26.46
CA GLY A 796 -0.04 6.18 26.42
C GLY A 796 -0.08 4.76 25.86
N ALA A 797 1.06 4.20 25.50
CA ALA A 797 1.15 2.82 25.00
C ALA A 797 0.69 1.74 26.00
N ASN A 798 0.56 2.10 27.28
CA ASN A 798 -0.01 1.26 28.34
C ASN A 798 -1.55 1.36 28.45
N GLY A 799 -2.19 2.13 27.57
CA GLY A 799 -3.64 2.39 27.60
C GLY A 799 -4.08 3.42 28.64
N HIS A 800 -3.18 4.06 29.39
CA HIS A 800 -3.58 5.08 30.35
C HIS A 800 -3.82 6.42 29.66
N ALA A 801 -4.76 7.20 30.19
CA ALA A 801 -4.91 8.60 29.81
C ALA A 801 -3.81 9.43 30.48
N TYR A 802 -3.26 10.38 29.75
CA TYR A 802 -2.29 11.35 30.24
C TYR A 802 -2.74 12.78 29.90
N GLY A 803 -2.38 13.73 30.75
CA GLY A 803 -2.59 15.16 30.52
C GLY A 803 -1.33 15.97 30.82
N ASP A 804 -1.08 17.02 30.03
CA ASP A 804 -0.08 18.04 30.30
C ASP A 804 -0.73 19.44 30.25
N VAL A 805 -0.24 20.32 31.10
CA VAL A 805 -0.77 21.67 31.33
C VAL A 805 0.31 22.69 31.04
N TRP A 806 0.01 23.65 30.19
CA TRP A 806 0.80 24.85 30.03
C TRP A 806 0.22 25.99 30.87
N ASP A 807 1.08 26.59 31.68
CA ASP A 807 0.77 27.77 32.48
C ASP A 807 1.63 28.97 32.03
N PRO A 808 1.06 30.19 31.91
CA PRO A 808 1.81 31.37 31.48
C PRO A 808 3.05 31.69 32.33
N ASP A 809 3.00 31.39 33.62
CA ASP A 809 4.06 31.77 34.58
C ASP A 809 5.14 30.69 34.71
N SER A 810 4.85 29.44 34.33
CA SER A 810 5.74 28.30 34.60
C SER A 810 5.98 27.35 33.42
N GLY A 811 5.29 27.53 32.29
CA GLY A 811 5.43 26.69 31.10
C GLY A 811 4.68 25.35 31.22
N TRP A 812 5.15 24.34 30.48
CA TRP A 812 4.58 22.99 30.52
C TRP A 812 4.93 22.25 31.81
N SER A 813 3.93 21.64 32.43
CA SER A 813 4.06 20.90 33.69
C SER A 813 4.70 19.51 33.54
N GLY A 814 4.67 18.95 32.33
CA GLY A 814 5.01 17.57 32.02
C GLY A 814 3.80 16.62 32.11
N TRP A 815 3.85 15.53 31.34
CA TRP A 815 2.77 14.55 31.25
C TRP A 815 2.49 13.84 32.57
N ARG A 816 1.25 13.94 33.04
CA ARG A 816 0.73 13.29 34.24
C ARG A 816 -0.18 12.12 33.87
N ASP A 817 0.06 10.97 34.48
CA ASP A 817 -0.81 9.80 34.38
C ASP A 817 -2.14 10.06 35.11
N MET A 818 -3.24 9.93 34.38
CA MET A 818 -4.62 10.06 34.86
C MET A 818 -5.30 8.68 35.02
N GLY A 819 -4.58 7.59 34.75
CA GLY A 819 -5.08 6.22 34.84
C GLY A 819 -6.09 5.84 33.75
N GLY A 820 -6.92 4.85 34.05
CA GLY A 820 -7.89 4.29 33.10
C GLY A 820 -7.28 3.28 32.12
N GLN A 821 -8.09 2.77 31.21
CA GLN A 821 -7.72 1.78 30.19
C GLN A 821 -8.44 2.11 28.87
N PHE A 822 -7.79 2.89 28.02
CA PHE A 822 -8.28 3.45 26.76
C PHE A 822 -7.57 2.82 25.57
N GLY A 823 -8.30 2.69 24.47
CA GLY A 823 -7.79 2.14 23.21
C GLY A 823 -8.87 1.55 22.32
#